data_AF-A0A2D6U5D9-F1
#
_entry.id   AF-A0A2D6U5D9-F1
#
_cell.length_a   1.000
_cell.length_b   1.000
_cell.length_c   1.000
_cell.angle_alpha   90.00
_cell.angle_beta   90.00
_cell.angle_gamma   90.00
#
_symmetry.space_group_name_H-M   'P 1'
#
loop_
_entity.id
_entity.type
_entity.pdbx_description
1 polymer ?
#
loop_
_entity_poly.entity_id
_entity_poly.type
_entity_poly.pdbx_seq_one_letter_code
_entity_poly.pdbx_strand_id
1 'polypeptide(L)'
;MAVVKNEYPVNGGNTGWTRSDVIDALENAFSGMDGGSGWHSGTAKTGVPCAVFPPGDLTPYNSSVETSAWQYATGTVFAMETARNFYFDVVDTGSSTYQWTRKWKENIYFYSESTAGYNSTVRLYGHRLSTGDAITFNVGTYTNTMPNGIVDGQTYYVIVNSSLSDPETWVQLAASPADAAAGTHIDFGPFNLNIGTDVSSFTQDYGTNPTVNVNQGDLIYFDVVSSGNPFYLQDQPGAYDVDRIVNSTNYSTATYRNFPVNQGIENGEFSWNTSAWLQGNYYYISQLDSNMGGTIVLLPSTSQNTNSTALRPYWDYTVSGSSVGAGRTDLQLRIYRGSASNNYAYYVSGIEILNEAEGWQDDDAFTIPGTAFGQASPANDLVFGTNSRTTQQQNDRNGIASLKVTNLGGDGNNGFYQRLGTNTEPGAILRLEHDSSKTYGHTYWGFRIDVDYQIHITSGPSWSFINYDPSSSTKNRNGVFDGEKGLDYTTGYTGGMPLDASATYTKHFDFTTSSTPKSYPLKIVTYQAQSPQDTNFAVVQFVYTQNSIDVPTFSFTLLKGTNIGNGIWDLNHVWMGCYLDYEAASSEKIVLSVNAPLLDYFGGEDVNGDGLRREAFYGYFRDADGDTVGEWQTEYHNNIYGAFEGDNASNNVLGYYRNSTYDRYTNTTTTVGNVNDATAEYIVSSSADYYRPFKGLPIHHGMMPCPYYLPDDFTVIDFAVTPGATNFRTGDTITVAAGEVYEIIKVSYQTMQVGLDGLASNTSKGIAFCARTT
;
A
#
# COMPACT_ATOMS: atom_id res chain seq x y z
N MET A 1 -17.45 -13.47 -35.75
CA MET A 1 -15.99 -13.28 -35.71
C MET A 1 -15.49 -14.28 -34.70
N ALA A 2 -14.37 -14.94 -34.97
CA ALA A 2 -13.85 -15.96 -34.06
C ALA A 2 -13.11 -15.30 -32.90
N VAL A 3 -13.15 -15.92 -31.73
CA VAL A 3 -12.24 -15.58 -30.62
C VAL A 3 -10.80 -15.89 -31.03
N VAL A 4 -9.83 -15.18 -30.44
CA VAL A 4 -8.42 -15.55 -30.54
C VAL A 4 -8.10 -16.57 -29.45
N LYS A 5 -7.63 -17.74 -29.87
CA LYS A 5 -7.16 -18.80 -28.97
C LYS A 5 -5.64 -18.86 -28.98
N ASN A 6 -5.03 -18.85 -27.80
CA ASN A 6 -3.60 -19.08 -27.61
C ASN A 6 -3.35 -20.15 -26.55
N GLU A 7 -2.25 -20.91 -26.70
CA GLU A 7 -1.81 -21.90 -25.73
C GLU A 7 -0.40 -21.58 -25.24
N TYR A 8 -0.23 -21.55 -23.92
CA TYR A 8 1.02 -21.22 -23.24
C TYR A 8 1.48 -22.46 -22.45
N PRO A 9 2.41 -23.24 -23.02
CA PRO A 9 2.84 -24.49 -22.39
C PRO A 9 3.71 -24.21 -21.15
N VAL A 10 3.36 -24.79 -20.01
CA VAL A 10 4.16 -24.72 -18.79
C VAL A 10 5.39 -25.61 -18.95
N ASN A 11 6.59 -25.10 -18.62
CA ASN A 11 7.86 -25.82 -18.80
C ASN A 11 8.02 -26.37 -20.25
N GLY A 12 7.60 -25.60 -21.24
CA GLY A 12 7.61 -26.01 -22.65
C GLY A 12 6.72 -27.22 -22.97
N GLY A 13 5.76 -27.55 -22.10
CA GLY A 13 4.82 -28.65 -22.28
C GLY A 13 5.34 -29.97 -21.74
N ASN A 14 6.43 -29.94 -20.96
CA ASN A 14 6.99 -31.13 -20.33
C ASN A 14 6.38 -31.37 -18.94
N THR A 15 6.48 -32.62 -18.47
CA THR A 15 6.21 -32.98 -17.08
C THR A 15 7.30 -32.44 -16.15
N GLY A 16 7.13 -32.59 -14.83
CA GLY A 16 8.17 -32.21 -13.86
C GLY A 16 8.40 -30.71 -13.72
N TRP A 17 7.44 -29.89 -14.16
CA TRP A 17 7.46 -28.43 -14.03
C TRP A 17 7.58 -27.98 -12.56
N THR A 18 8.04 -26.75 -12.39
CA THR A 18 8.18 -26.03 -11.11
C THR A 18 7.08 -24.98 -10.96
N ARG A 19 6.88 -24.47 -9.74
CA ARG A 19 5.89 -23.41 -9.49
C ARG A 19 6.24 -22.13 -10.26
N SER A 20 7.53 -21.83 -10.42
CA SER A 20 7.99 -20.71 -11.23
C SER A 20 7.60 -20.86 -12.69
N ASP A 21 7.70 -22.07 -13.27
CA ASP A 21 7.26 -22.31 -14.66
C ASP A 21 5.77 -21.99 -14.87
N VAL A 22 4.93 -22.20 -13.85
CA VAL A 22 3.50 -21.88 -13.90
C VAL A 22 3.28 -20.36 -13.89
N ILE A 23 3.96 -19.63 -13.02
CA ILE A 23 3.91 -18.16 -12.99
C ILE A 23 4.47 -17.57 -14.29
N ASP A 24 5.56 -18.13 -14.83
CA ASP A 24 6.12 -17.73 -16.13
C ASP A 24 5.13 -17.93 -17.27
N ALA A 25 4.43 -19.07 -17.31
CA ALA A 25 3.40 -19.34 -18.31
C ALA A 25 2.19 -18.40 -18.17
N LEU A 26 1.80 -18.06 -16.93
CA LEU A 26 0.72 -17.12 -16.66
C LEU A 26 1.10 -15.69 -17.07
N GLU A 27 2.35 -15.30 -16.83
CA GLU A 27 2.92 -14.04 -17.30
C GLU A 27 2.87 -13.94 -18.83
N ASN A 28 3.34 -15.00 -19.51
CA ASN A 28 3.28 -15.09 -20.96
C ASN A 28 1.82 -15.02 -21.46
N ALA A 29 0.88 -15.69 -20.78
CA ALA A 29 -0.53 -15.64 -21.11
C ALA A 29 -1.08 -14.20 -21.05
N PHE A 30 -0.80 -13.46 -19.98
CA PHE A 30 -1.23 -12.07 -19.85
C PHE A 30 -0.54 -11.13 -20.85
N SER A 31 0.74 -11.37 -21.17
CA SER A 31 1.47 -10.57 -22.17
C SER A 31 0.93 -10.77 -23.60
N GLY A 32 0.48 -11.98 -23.94
CA GLY A 32 0.00 -12.31 -25.28
C GLY A 32 -1.45 -11.91 -25.56
N MET A 33 -2.19 -11.44 -24.55
CA MET A 33 -3.54 -10.92 -24.73
C MET A 33 -3.56 -9.47 -25.26
N ASP A 34 -4.74 -9.01 -25.67
CA ASP A 34 -4.98 -7.66 -26.22
C ASP A 34 -4.18 -7.38 -27.51
N GLY A 35 -4.14 -8.38 -28.40
CA GLY A 35 -3.38 -8.28 -29.64
C GLY A 35 -1.86 -8.21 -29.42
N GLY A 36 -1.38 -8.65 -28.25
CA GLY A 36 0.03 -8.65 -27.88
C GLY A 36 0.51 -7.38 -27.19
N SER A 37 -0.37 -6.42 -26.88
CA SER A 37 -0.03 -5.29 -25.99
C SER A 37 -0.05 -5.68 -24.52
N GLY A 38 -0.59 -6.86 -24.19
CA GLY A 38 -0.69 -7.39 -22.84
C GLY A 38 -1.88 -6.84 -22.05
N TRP A 39 -2.29 -7.60 -21.03
CA TRP A 39 -3.29 -7.19 -20.04
C TRP A 39 -2.70 -6.43 -18.85
N HIS A 40 -1.38 -6.36 -18.75
CA HIS A 40 -0.72 -5.52 -17.77
C HIS A 40 -0.86 -4.04 -18.16
N SER A 41 -0.91 -3.19 -17.14
CA SER A 41 -0.82 -1.74 -17.28
C SER A 41 0.26 -1.23 -16.33
N GLY A 42 0.78 -0.04 -16.61
CA GLY A 42 1.85 0.58 -15.82
C GLY A 42 3.12 0.79 -16.63
N THR A 43 3.93 1.74 -16.18
CA THR A 43 5.20 2.07 -16.83
C THR A 43 6.30 1.14 -16.29
N ALA A 44 7.09 0.56 -17.19
CA ALA A 44 8.24 -0.24 -16.81
C ALA A 44 9.27 0.62 -16.09
N LYS A 45 9.72 0.16 -14.92
CA LYS A 45 10.77 0.75 -14.09
C LYS A 45 11.70 -0.37 -13.66
N THR A 46 13.00 -0.17 -13.84
CA THR A 46 14.01 -1.18 -13.53
C THR A 46 14.84 -0.74 -12.34
N GLY A 47 15.17 -1.67 -11.45
CA GLY A 47 16.06 -1.37 -10.33
C GLY A 47 15.46 -0.38 -9.35
N VAL A 48 14.20 -0.59 -8.96
CA VAL A 48 13.48 0.23 -7.99
C VAL A 48 13.83 -0.23 -6.58
N PRO A 49 14.45 0.61 -5.74
CA PRO A 49 14.68 0.29 -4.34
C PRO A 49 13.38 -0.06 -3.61
N CYS A 50 13.36 -1.21 -2.94
CA CYS A 50 12.18 -1.73 -2.25
C CYS A 50 12.44 -2.06 -0.78
N ALA A 51 13.64 -2.46 -0.38
CA ALA A 51 13.97 -2.66 1.02
C ALA A 51 15.39 -2.21 1.37
N VAL A 52 15.57 -1.80 2.62
CA VAL A 52 16.87 -1.58 3.24
C VAL A 52 17.03 -2.59 4.36
N PHE A 53 18.19 -3.23 4.42
CA PHE A 53 18.50 -4.26 5.39
C PHE A 53 19.61 -3.84 6.37
N PRO A 54 19.46 -4.16 7.67
CA PRO A 54 20.53 -3.97 8.63
C PRO A 54 21.71 -4.90 8.36
N PRO A 55 22.89 -4.63 8.95
CA PRO A 55 24.02 -5.55 8.86
C PRO A 55 23.70 -6.97 9.37
N GLY A 56 23.86 -7.97 8.50
CA GLY A 56 23.70 -9.40 8.80
C GLY A 56 22.27 -9.85 9.09
N ASP A 57 21.28 -9.09 8.65
CA ASP A 57 19.84 -9.36 8.83
C ASP A 57 19.11 -9.05 7.52
N LEU A 58 18.04 -9.77 7.22
CA LEU A 58 17.20 -9.59 6.02
C LEU A 58 15.76 -9.21 6.39
N THR A 59 15.60 -8.54 7.53
CA THR A 59 14.31 -8.02 7.99
C THR A 59 14.13 -6.60 7.48
N PRO A 60 13.19 -6.37 6.54
CA PRO A 60 12.90 -5.05 6.01
C PRO A 60 12.16 -4.18 7.05
N TYR A 61 12.16 -2.87 6.81
CA TYR A 61 11.60 -1.87 7.72
C TYR A 61 10.11 -2.12 8.05
N ASN A 62 9.29 -2.54 7.09
CA ASN A 62 7.85 -2.79 7.32
C ASN A 62 7.58 -3.86 8.39
N SER A 63 8.51 -4.81 8.56
CA SER A 63 8.32 -5.97 9.45
C SER A 63 8.81 -5.72 10.87
N SER A 64 9.83 -4.88 11.01
CA SER A 64 10.23 -4.35 12.30
C SER A 64 10.93 -3.02 12.08
N VAL A 65 10.37 -1.99 12.70
CA VAL A 65 11.03 -0.69 12.85
C VAL A 65 12.29 -0.81 13.72
N GLU A 66 12.49 -1.96 14.40
CA GLU A 66 13.53 -2.17 15.40
C GLU A 66 14.20 -3.53 15.22
N THR A 67 15.35 -3.54 14.56
CA THR A 67 16.27 -4.67 14.67
C THR A 67 17.46 -4.22 15.49
N SER A 68 17.87 -5.03 16.46
CA SER A 68 19.11 -4.78 17.20
C SER A 68 20.34 -4.83 16.29
N ALA A 69 20.20 -5.35 15.07
CA ALA A 69 21.24 -5.43 14.07
C ALA A 69 21.74 -4.04 13.63
N TRP A 70 20.89 -3.01 13.61
CA TRP A 70 21.28 -1.65 13.25
C TRP A 70 22.31 -1.02 14.20
N GLN A 71 22.42 -1.50 15.44
CA GLN A 71 23.44 -1.02 16.39
C GLN A 71 24.88 -1.30 15.93
N TYR A 72 25.05 -2.24 15.00
CA TYR A 72 26.36 -2.61 14.45
C TYR A 72 26.71 -1.84 13.19
N ALA A 73 25.84 -0.96 12.72
CA ALA A 73 26.06 -0.20 11.50
C ALA A 73 26.86 1.11 11.73
N THR A 74 26.99 1.57 12.99
CA THR A 74 27.69 2.82 13.33
C THR A 74 28.43 2.74 14.67
N GLY A 75 29.58 3.41 14.76
CA GLY A 75 30.58 3.34 15.85
C GLY A 75 30.15 3.89 17.21
N THR A 76 29.49 5.04 17.26
CA THR A 76 29.22 5.75 18.52
C THR A 76 27.73 5.92 18.84
N VAL A 77 27.46 5.87 20.14
CA VAL A 77 26.17 6.24 20.73
C VAL A 77 25.97 7.74 20.58
N PHE A 78 24.84 8.16 20.03
CA PHE A 78 24.44 9.57 20.05
C PHE A 78 24.15 10.00 21.49
N ALA A 79 24.76 11.09 21.95
CA ALA A 79 24.50 11.62 23.28
C ALA A 79 23.06 12.13 23.34
N MET A 80 22.32 11.77 24.39
CA MET A 80 20.97 12.30 24.56
C MET A 80 21.03 13.82 24.70
N GLU A 81 20.43 14.53 23.76
CA GLU A 81 20.10 15.92 24.03
C GLU A 81 19.04 15.95 25.14
N THR A 82 19.31 16.65 26.24
CA THR A 82 18.30 16.92 27.25
C THR A 82 17.28 17.91 26.70
N ALA A 83 16.01 17.75 27.07
CA ALA A 83 14.96 18.72 26.77
C ALA A 83 15.38 20.10 27.30
N ARG A 84 15.22 21.14 26.47
CA ARG A 84 15.60 22.52 26.82
C ARG A 84 14.37 23.41 26.86
N ASN A 85 14.51 24.49 27.62
CA ASN A 85 13.54 25.57 27.64
C ASN A 85 14.03 26.70 26.74
N PHE A 86 13.17 27.16 25.83
CA PHE A 86 13.40 28.31 24.97
C PHE A 86 12.43 29.41 25.35
N TYR A 87 12.94 30.62 25.55
CA TYR A 87 12.12 31.80 25.85
C TYR A 87 12.28 32.81 24.72
N PHE A 88 11.16 33.29 24.20
CA PHE A 88 11.11 34.30 23.16
C PHE A 88 10.18 35.43 23.59
N ASP A 89 10.62 36.67 23.45
CA ASP A 89 9.70 37.80 23.34
C ASP A 89 9.22 37.89 21.90
N VAL A 90 7.90 38.00 21.73
CA VAL A 90 7.26 38.17 20.43
C VAL A 90 6.46 39.47 20.47
N VAL A 91 6.97 40.51 19.80
CA VAL A 91 6.42 41.86 19.86
C VAL A 91 5.86 42.27 18.51
N ASP A 92 4.62 42.75 18.47
CA ASP A 92 4.10 43.47 17.31
C ASP A 92 4.75 44.86 17.23
N THR A 93 5.42 45.10 16.12
CA THR A 93 6.13 46.36 15.85
C THR A 93 5.25 47.41 15.16
N GLY A 94 3.99 47.08 14.86
CA GLY A 94 3.06 47.92 14.10
C GLY A 94 3.33 47.96 12.59
N SER A 95 4.27 47.15 12.10
CA SER A 95 4.67 47.04 10.69
C SER A 95 4.24 45.74 10.02
N SER A 96 3.15 45.12 10.49
CA SER A 96 2.67 43.83 9.97
C SER A 96 3.71 42.70 10.10
N THR A 97 4.54 42.74 11.14
CA THR A 97 5.58 41.74 11.43
C THR A 97 5.75 41.51 12.93
N TYR A 98 6.03 40.26 13.33
CA TYR A 98 6.48 39.93 14.68
C TYR A 98 7.98 40.13 14.82
N GLN A 99 8.42 40.95 15.77
CA GLN A 99 9.82 41.01 16.19
C GLN A 99 10.08 39.95 17.25
N TRP A 100 11.12 39.15 17.07
CA TRP A 100 11.48 38.09 18.00
C TRP A 100 12.80 38.39 18.70
N THR A 101 12.81 38.27 20.03
CA THR A 101 14.03 38.31 20.83
C THR A 101 14.11 37.05 21.67
N ARG A 102 15.15 36.25 21.47
CA ARG A 102 15.41 35.09 22.33
C ARG A 102 15.96 35.53 23.66
N LYS A 103 15.54 34.88 24.75
CA LYS A 103 15.95 35.11 26.12
C LYS A 103 16.59 33.86 26.75
N TRP A 104 17.71 34.05 27.42
CA TRP A 104 18.24 33.11 28.41
C TRP A 104 18.05 33.72 29.79
N LYS A 105 17.06 33.23 30.54
CA LYS A 105 16.70 33.75 31.87
C LYS A 105 16.75 32.70 32.97
N GLU A 106 17.13 31.47 32.66
CA GLU A 106 17.24 30.37 33.62
C GLU A 106 18.66 30.23 34.16
N ASN A 107 18.81 30.40 35.47
CA ASN A 107 20.02 30.13 36.24
C ASN A 107 21.32 30.54 35.50
N ILE A 108 21.49 31.83 35.26
CA ILE A 108 22.72 32.36 34.64
C ILE A 108 23.86 32.23 35.66
N TYR A 109 24.88 31.43 35.31
CA TYR A 109 26.10 31.29 36.10
C TYR A 109 27.28 31.93 35.41
N PHE A 110 28.06 32.72 36.15
CA PHE A 110 29.38 33.20 35.75
C PHE A 110 30.44 32.44 36.54
N TYR A 111 31.44 31.89 35.86
CA TYR A 111 32.57 31.22 36.50
C TYR A 111 33.86 31.99 36.33
N SER A 112 34.58 32.12 37.44
CA SER A 112 35.90 32.74 37.54
C SER A 112 37.00 31.97 36.84
N GLU A 113 38.14 32.64 36.66
CA GLU A 113 39.36 32.03 36.12
C GLU A 113 39.94 30.89 36.98
N SER A 114 39.60 30.89 38.27
CA SER A 114 40.08 29.89 39.22
C SER A 114 39.36 28.54 39.11
N THR A 115 38.24 28.48 38.37
CA THR A 115 37.50 27.23 38.17
C THR A 115 38.13 26.44 37.03
N ALA A 116 38.83 25.36 37.39
CA ALA A 116 39.48 24.48 36.41
C ALA A 116 38.47 23.98 35.36
N GLY A 117 38.76 24.27 34.09
CA GLY A 117 37.93 23.89 32.95
C GLY A 117 36.80 24.87 32.59
N TYR A 118 36.50 25.89 33.40
CA TYR A 118 35.38 26.82 33.15
C TYR A 118 35.80 28.30 33.25
N ASN A 119 37.07 28.59 32.95
CA ASN A 119 37.65 29.93 33.08
C ASN A 119 36.84 30.97 32.28
N SER A 120 36.28 31.95 32.98
CA SER A 120 35.55 33.09 32.41
C SER A 120 34.41 32.66 31.47
N THR A 121 33.69 31.62 31.88
CA THR A 121 32.54 31.10 31.15
C THR A 121 31.22 31.54 31.78
N VAL A 122 30.21 31.67 30.94
CA VAL A 122 28.81 31.91 31.30
C VAL A 122 27.98 30.70 30.92
N ARG A 123 27.12 30.26 31.83
CA ARG A 123 26.15 29.21 31.55
C ARG A 123 24.93 29.78 30.86
N LEU A 124 24.69 29.35 29.64
CA LEU A 124 23.48 29.62 28.85
C LEU A 124 22.94 28.28 28.35
N TYR A 125 21.92 27.73 29.02
CA TYR A 125 21.39 26.42 28.66
C TYR A 125 20.88 26.39 27.22
N GLY A 126 21.35 25.38 26.46
CA GLY A 126 20.90 25.12 25.10
C GLY A 126 21.12 26.30 24.14
N HIS A 127 22.22 27.04 24.28
CA HIS A 127 22.36 28.35 23.64
C HIS A 127 22.30 28.32 22.12
N ARG A 128 22.82 27.29 21.44
CA ARG A 128 22.91 27.22 19.97
C ARG A 128 23.59 28.42 19.28
N LEU A 129 24.18 29.31 20.07
CA LEU A 129 25.03 30.40 19.61
C LEU A 129 26.29 29.85 18.95
N SER A 130 26.80 30.58 17.96
CA SER A 130 28.11 30.40 17.33
C SER A 130 29.10 31.44 17.83
N THR A 131 30.40 31.15 17.70
CA THR A 131 31.43 32.17 17.98
C THR A 131 31.23 33.38 17.08
N GLY A 132 31.11 34.57 17.67
CA GLY A 132 30.82 35.83 17.01
C GLY A 132 29.36 36.29 17.10
N ASP A 133 28.44 35.46 17.60
CA ASP A 133 27.05 35.89 17.77
C ASP A 133 26.94 37.00 18.83
N ALA A 134 26.14 38.02 18.52
CA ALA A 134 25.89 39.13 19.41
C ALA A 134 24.77 38.79 20.41
N ILE A 135 25.04 39.03 21.71
CA ILE A 135 24.03 38.92 22.77
C ILE A 135 24.10 40.13 23.69
N THR A 136 22.96 40.58 24.20
CA THR A 136 22.87 41.71 25.13
C THR A 136 22.53 41.22 26.52
N PHE A 137 23.32 41.63 27.51
CA PHE A 137 23.04 41.32 28.92
C PHE A 137 22.09 42.36 29.50
N ASN A 138 21.02 41.90 30.16
CA ASN A 138 20.08 42.74 30.89
C ASN A 138 20.07 42.30 32.36
N VAL A 139 20.48 43.18 33.27
CA VAL A 139 20.59 42.91 34.71
C VAL A 139 19.22 42.69 35.35
N GLY A 140 18.15 43.21 34.75
CA GLY A 140 16.78 43.01 35.20
C GLY A 140 16.58 43.56 36.61
N THR A 141 16.14 42.69 37.54
CA THR A 141 15.91 43.05 38.95
C THR A 141 17.08 42.72 39.86
N TYR A 142 18.18 42.19 39.32
CA TYR A 142 19.36 41.83 40.10
C TYR A 142 20.07 43.10 40.61
N THR A 143 20.31 43.18 41.92
CA THR A 143 20.87 44.39 42.56
C THR A 143 22.27 44.22 43.12
N ASN A 144 22.84 43.01 43.12
CA ASN A 144 24.21 42.82 43.61
C ASN A 144 25.25 43.20 42.54
N THR A 145 26.52 43.28 42.96
CA THR A 145 27.66 43.56 42.10
C THR A 145 27.81 42.52 41.00
N MET A 146 27.92 42.98 39.75
CA MET A 146 28.19 42.14 38.58
C MET A 146 29.67 41.75 38.48
N PRO A 147 30.02 40.64 37.79
CA PRO A 147 31.40 40.30 37.46
C PRO A 147 32.08 41.42 36.68
N ASN A 148 33.41 41.47 36.74
CA ASN A 148 34.20 42.48 36.04
C ASN A 148 33.90 42.44 34.52
N GLY A 149 33.75 43.61 33.91
CA GLY A 149 33.47 43.74 32.48
C GLY A 149 32.02 43.46 32.05
N ILE A 150 31.12 43.10 32.98
CA ILE A 150 29.70 42.88 32.69
C ILE A 150 28.86 44.08 33.13
N VAL A 151 28.31 44.79 32.14
CA VAL A 151 27.47 45.98 32.25
C VAL A 151 26.08 45.69 31.68
N ASP A 152 25.05 46.24 32.33
CA ASP A 152 23.65 46.19 31.89
C ASP A 152 23.44 46.90 30.54
N GLY A 153 22.62 46.31 29.67
CA GLY A 153 22.31 46.80 28.33
C GLY A 153 23.46 46.69 27.32
N GLN A 154 24.63 46.19 27.71
CA GLN A 154 25.79 46.06 26.83
C GLN A 154 25.68 44.81 25.96
N THR A 155 26.05 44.96 24.68
CA THR A 155 26.21 43.85 23.74
C THR A 155 27.61 43.24 23.86
N TYR A 156 27.66 41.92 23.89
CA TYR A 156 28.84 41.07 23.90
C TYR A 156 28.79 40.10 22.73
N TYR A 157 29.93 39.51 22.41
CA TYR A 157 30.08 38.55 21.33
C TYR A 157 30.49 37.20 21.90
N VAL A 158 29.80 36.14 21.47
CA VAL A 158 29.97 34.80 22.00
C VAL A 158 31.29 34.19 21.54
N ILE A 159 31.96 33.44 22.41
CA ILE A 159 33.00 32.48 22.05
C ILE A 159 32.52 31.11 22.52
N VAL A 160 32.26 30.21 21.57
CA VAL A 160 31.89 28.82 21.87
C VAL A 160 33.17 28.04 22.09
N ASN A 161 33.34 27.48 23.29
CA ASN A 161 34.50 26.68 23.61
C ASN A 161 34.22 25.19 23.37
N SER A 162 34.62 24.70 22.19
CA SER A 162 34.45 23.30 21.79
C SER A 162 35.27 22.30 22.61
N SER A 163 36.19 22.75 23.49
CA SER A 163 36.95 21.87 24.36
C SER A 163 36.24 21.52 25.67
N LEU A 164 35.08 22.15 25.96
CA LEU A 164 34.28 21.83 27.13
C LEU A 164 33.52 20.52 26.93
N SER A 165 33.21 19.83 28.03
CA SER A 165 32.43 18.58 28.00
C SER A 165 30.96 18.80 27.58
N ASP A 166 30.50 20.05 27.58
CA ASP A 166 29.14 20.45 27.19
C ASP A 166 29.18 21.82 26.48
N PRO A 167 29.65 21.86 25.22
CA PRO A 167 29.86 23.11 24.49
C PRO A 167 28.55 23.83 24.11
N GLU A 168 27.38 23.26 24.40
CA GLU A 168 26.06 23.85 24.11
C GLU A 168 25.43 24.55 25.32
N THR A 169 26.08 24.48 26.47
CA THR A 169 25.63 25.08 27.73
C THR A 169 26.54 26.22 28.19
N TRP A 170 27.77 26.29 27.68
CA TRP A 170 28.79 27.20 28.20
C TRP A 170 29.43 28.02 27.09
N VAL A 171 29.46 29.33 27.29
CA VAL A 171 30.11 30.28 26.38
C VAL A 171 31.10 31.16 27.13
N GLN A 172 32.05 31.76 26.44
CA GLN A 172 32.77 32.92 26.93
C GLN A 172 32.26 34.18 26.21
N LEU A 173 32.49 35.34 26.81
CA LEU A 173 32.04 36.63 26.27
C LEU A 173 33.23 37.46 25.81
N ALA A 174 33.10 38.11 24.67
CA ALA A 174 34.07 39.04 24.11
C ALA A 174 33.46 40.44 23.98
N ALA A 175 34.29 41.48 24.11
CA ALA A 175 33.84 42.87 24.02
C ALA A 175 33.54 43.33 22.58
N SER A 176 34.11 42.65 21.58
CA SER A 176 33.93 42.96 20.16
C SER A 176 33.90 41.70 19.28
N PRO A 177 33.39 41.78 18.04
CA PRO A 177 33.43 40.65 17.11
C PRO A 177 34.86 40.21 16.77
N ALA A 178 35.80 41.17 16.72
CA ALA A 178 37.21 40.90 16.46
C ALA A 178 37.86 40.11 17.59
N ASP A 179 37.50 40.43 18.84
CA ASP A 179 37.95 39.69 20.02
C ASP A 179 37.37 38.27 20.04
N ALA A 180 36.08 38.10 19.70
CA ALA A 180 35.47 36.78 19.59
C ALA A 180 36.17 35.91 18.54
N ALA A 181 36.45 36.47 17.36
CA ALA A 181 37.18 35.77 16.30
C ALA A 181 38.63 35.42 16.69
N ALA A 182 39.25 36.24 17.54
CA ALA A 182 40.59 36.00 18.08
C ALA A 182 40.63 35.07 19.31
N GLY A 183 39.46 34.71 19.86
CA GLY A 183 39.37 33.95 21.12
C GLY A 183 39.71 34.77 22.37
N THR A 184 39.74 36.09 22.27
CA THR A 184 40.01 37.01 23.39
C THR A 184 38.72 37.23 24.18
N HIS A 185 38.60 36.60 25.34
CA HIS A 185 37.42 36.73 26.21
C HIS A 185 37.63 37.79 27.30
N ILE A 186 36.53 38.23 27.90
CA ILE A 186 36.49 39.10 29.08
C ILE A 186 36.80 38.26 30.31
N ASP A 187 37.78 38.70 31.10
CA ASP A 187 38.12 38.11 32.39
C ASP A 187 37.15 38.60 33.48
N PHE A 188 36.40 37.66 34.07
CA PHE A 188 35.43 37.93 35.15
C PHE A 188 36.09 38.14 36.53
N GLY A 189 37.40 37.90 36.66
CA GLY A 189 38.16 37.90 37.90
C GLY A 189 37.86 36.68 38.78
N PRO A 190 38.21 36.72 40.09
CA PRO A 190 37.98 35.63 41.04
C PRO A 190 36.51 35.55 41.50
N PHE A 191 35.56 35.71 40.58
CA PHE A 191 34.15 35.86 40.86
C PHE A 191 33.33 34.70 40.28
N ASN A 192 32.69 33.91 41.16
CA ASN A 192 31.67 32.93 40.77
C ASN A 192 30.31 33.47 41.19
N LEU A 193 29.36 33.58 40.25
CA LEU A 193 28.04 34.12 40.54
C LEU A 193 26.93 33.27 39.92
N ASN A 194 25.90 33.00 40.70
CA ASN A 194 24.62 32.49 40.24
C ASN A 194 23.56 33.58 40.42
N ILE A 195 22.92 34.00 39.33
CA ILE A 195 21.90 35.05 39.35
C ILE A 195 20.48 34.50 39.61
N GLY A 196 20.29 33.18 39.56
CA GLY A 196 18.96 32.55 39.68
C GLY A 196 18.09 32.76 38.43
N THR A 197 16.89 32.18 38.43
CA THR A 197 15.95 32.25 37.31
C THR A 197 15.09 33.52 37.36
N ASP A 198 14.80 34.12 36.19
CA ASP A 198 13.96 35.30 35.99
C ASP A 198 14.45 36.61 36.64
N VAL A 199 15.72 36.67 37.08
CA VAL A 199 16.28 37.87 37.72
C VAL A 199 17.03 38.76 36.73
N SER A 200 17.81 38.16 35.83
CA SER A 200 18.52 38.79 34.71
C SER A 200 18.36 37.94 33.45
N SER A 201 18.71 38.48 32.29
CA SER A 201 18.68 37.74 31.03
C SER A 201 19.81 38.09 30.10
N PHE A 202 20.26 37.12 29.31
CA PHE A 202 20.88 37.42 28.03
C PHE A 202 19.81 37.41 26.94
N THR A 203 19.95 38.29 25.96
CA THR A 203 19.02 38.41 24.84
C THR A 203 19.75 38.36 23.50
N GLN A 204 19.13 37.76 22.50
CA GLN A 204 19.59 37.78 21.11
C GLN A 204 18.44 38.22 20.23
N ASP A 205 18.67 39.22 19.39
CA ASP A 205 17.69 39.66 18.40
C ASP A 205 17.65 38.65 17.24
N TYR A 206 16.47 38.09 16.97
CA TYR A 206 16.22 37.16 15.86
C TYR A 206 15.62 37.88 14.64
N GLY A 207 15.31 39.17 14.76
CA GLY A 207 14.70 39.95 13.67
C GLY A 207 13.19 39.77 13.56
N THR A 208 12.66 40.17 12.40
CA THR A 208 11.24 40.10 12.08
C THR A 208 10.88 38.77 11.44
N ASN A 209 9.82 38.12 11.91
CA ASN A 209 9.29 36.86 11.40
C ASN A 209 10.38 35.79 11.14
N PRO A 210 11.27 35.50 12.11
CA PRO A 210 12.35 34.54 11.90
C PRO A 210 11.86 33.11 11.66
N THR A 211 12.74 32.31 11.04
CA THR A 211 12.66 30.85 11.18
C THR A 211 13.38 30.43 12.45
N VAL A 212 12.72 29.66 13.31
CA VAL A 212 13.26 29.20 14.59
C VAL A 212 13.41 27.70 14.61
N ASN A 213 14.62 27.22 14.88
CA ASN A 213 14.92 25.80 14.99
C ASN A 213 14.88 25.35 16.46
N VAL A 214 14.02 24.41 16.77
CA VAL A 214 13.85 23.77 18.08
C VAL A 214 13.89 22.26 17.92
N ASN A 215 14.19 21.53 18.97
CA ASN A 215 14.26 20.08 18.93
C ASN A 215 13.00 19.44 19.49
N GLN A 216 12.67 18.24 19.00
CA GLN A 216 11.64 17.42 19.58
C GLN A 216 11.88 17.22 21.09
N GLY A 217 10.85 17.48 21.90
CA GLY A 217 10.90 17.40 23.36
C GLY A 217 11.37 18.69 24.06
N ASP A 218 11.73 19.74 23.32
CA ASP A 218 11.94 21.07 23.90
C ASP A 218 10.62 21.70 24.34
N LEU A 219 10.72 22.62 25.31
CA LEU A 219 9.62 23.46 25.78
C LEU A 219 9.87 24.90 25.35
N ILE A 220 8.92 25.47 24.63
CA ILE A 220 9.02 26.82 24.09
C ILE A 220 8.04 27.71 24.82
N TYR A 221 8.50 28.89 25.20
CA TYR A 221 7.74 29.95 25.82
C TYR A 221 7.82 31.20 24.94
N PHE A 222 6.67 31.81 24.72
CA PHE A 222 6.50 33.02 23.95
C PHE A 222 5.84 34.05 24.86
N ASP A 223 6.62 35.04 25.26
CA ASP A 223 6.15 36.24 25.94
C ASP A 223 5.62 37.19 24.86
N VAL A 224 4.32 37.08 24.55
CA VAL A 224 3.65 37.79 23.45
C VAL A 224 3.21 39.18 23.91
N VAL A 225 3.53 40.19 23.10
CA VAL A 225 3.04 41.58 23.24
C VAL A 225 2.64 42.07 21.85
N SER A 226 1.39 41.80 21.46
CA SER A 226 0.87 41.92 20.10
C SER A 226 -0.59 42.40 20.08
N SER A 227 -0.79 43.67 20.41
CA SER A 227 -2.14 44.26 20.51
C SER A 227 -2.86 44.25 19.17
N GLY A 228 -4.04 43.63 19.11
CA GLY A 228 -4.84 43.50 17.88
C GLY A 228 -4.33 42.45 16.89
N ASN A 229 -3.34 41.64 17.27
CA ASN A 229 -2.75 40.60 16.42
C ASN A 229 -2.54 39.29 17.22
N PRO A 230 -3.60 38.48 17.44
CA PRO A 230 -3.55 37.25 18.22
C PRO A 230 -2.54 36.23 17.68
N PHE A 231 -1.67 35.70 18.53
CA PHE A 231 -0.62 34.75 18.14
C PHE A 231 -1.08 33.29 18.19
N TYR A 232 -0.99 32.56 17.08
CA TYR A 232 -1.38 31.16 16.95
C TYR A 232 -0.26 30.29 16.39
N LEU A 233 -0.31 28.98 16.67
CA LEU A 233 0.46 27.98 15.94
C LEU A 233 -0.47 27.18 15.02
N GLN A 234 -0.04 26.94 13.78
CA GLN A 234 -0.72 26.04 12.84
C GLN A 234 0.28 25.09 12.16
N ASP A 235 -0.24 24.02 11.58
CA ASP A 235 0.54 22.91 11.04
C ASP A 235 0.82 23.00 9.52
N GLN A 236 0.32 24.03 8.87
CA GLN A 236 0.50 24.28 7.44
C GLN A 236 0.85 25.76 7.18
N PRO A 237 1.59 26.05 6.11
CA PRO A 237 1.92 27.43 5.76
C PRO A 237 0.67 28.18 5.30
N GLY A 238 0.69 29.50 5.39
CA GLY A 238 -0.34 30.37 4.82
C GLY A 238 -0.97 31.29 5.85
N ALA A 239 -2.13 31.83 5.49
CA ALA A 239 -2.94 32.64 6.39
C ALA A 239 -3.54 31.79 7.51
N TYR A 240 -4.06 32.47 8.54
CA TYR A 240 -4.81 31.84 9.61
C TYR A 240 -5.95 30.97 9.10
N ASP A 241 -5.94 29.71 9.54
CA ASP A 241 -7.02 28.76 9.34
C ASP A 241 -7.35 28.06 10.66
N VAL A 242 -8.59 28.22 11.11
CA VAL A 242 -9.08 27.66 12.37
C VAL A 242 -8.99 26.14 12.40
N ASP A 243 -9.11 25.48 11.25
CA ASP A 243 -9.06 24.01 11.12
C ASP A 243 -7.61 23.48 11.10
N ARG A 244 -6.62 24.37 11.04
CA ARG A 244 -5.18 24.04 10.99
C ARG A 244 -4.43 24.39 12.28
N ILE A 245 -5.10 25.05 13.24
CA ILE A 245 -4.50 25.39 14.53
C ILE A 245 -4.05 24.13 15.26
N VAL A 246 -2.87 24.18 15.86
CA VAL A 246 -2.27 23.11 16.64
C VAL A 246 -3.02 22.95 17.98
N ASN A 247 -4.17 22.28 18.02
CA ASN A 247 -5.01 22.12 19.22
C ASN A 247 -5.64 20.72 19.32
N SER A 248 -6.31 20.44 20.45
CA SER A 248 -6.93 19.14 20.74
C SER A 248 -8.16 18.77 19.91
N THR A 249 -8.70 19.71 19.12
CA THR A 249 -9.86 19.51 18.26
C THR A 249 -9.43 19.12 16.85
N ASN A 250 -8.46 19.85 16.29
CA ASN A 250 -7.93 19.62 14.94
C ASN A 250 -7.00 18.40 14.89
N TYR A 251 -6.36 18.11 16.03
CA TYR A 251 -5.60 16.90 16.25
C TYR A 251 -6.30 16.11 17.33
N SER A 252 -6.90 14.97 16.98
CA SER A 252 -7.44 14.01 17.95
C SER A 252 -6.44 13.85 19.09
N THR A 253 -6.89 13.94 20.35
CA THR A 253 -6.02 13.84 21.53
C THR A 253 -5.26 12.52 21.51
N ALA A 254 -4.02 12.55 21.02
CA ALA A 254 -3.09 11.46 21.21
C ALA A 254 -2.65 11.51 22.68
N THR A 255 -2.73 10.40 23.40
CA THR A 255 -2.53 10.30 24.86
C THR A 255 -1.17 10.83 25.36
N TYR A 256 -0.27 11.16 24.44
CA TYR A 256 1.11 11.56 24.66
C TYR A 256 1.44 12.99 24.19
N ARG A 257 0.53 13.70 23.49
CA ARG A 257 0.77 15.08 23.02
C ARG A 257 0.38 16.11 24.06
N ASN A 258 1.30 17.03 24.34
CA ASN A 258 1.02 18.25 25.09
C ASN A 258 0.71 19.37 24.11
N PHE A 259 -0.56 19.77 24.02
CA PHE A 259 -0.99 20.85 23.15
C PHE A 259 -0.49 22.21 23.64
N PRO A 260 -0.23 23.16 22.72
CA PRO A 260 0.12 24.51 23.10
C PRO A 260 -0.94 25.16 24.01
N VAL A 261 -0.48 25.84 25.05
CA VAL A 261 -1.31 26.45 26.10
C VAL A 261 -1.39 27.95 25.89
N ASN A 262 -2.59 28.52 25.97
CA ASN A 262 -2.89 29.95 25.74
C ASN A 262 -2.69 30.44 24.28
N GLN A 263 -3.09 29.65 23.28
CA GLN A 263 -3.10 30.14 21.89
C GLN A 263 -4.10 31.28 21.68
N GLY A 264 -3.80 32.18 20.77
CA GLY A 264 -4.65 33.33 20.44
C GLY A 264 -4.55 34.48 21.42
N ILE A 265 -3.51 34.52 22.25
CA ILE A 265 -3.26 35.67 23.12
C ILE A 265 -2.66 36.84 22.34
N GLU A 266 -2.99 38.04 22.78
CA GLU A 266 -2.36 39.28 22.34
C GLU A 266 -1.36 39.82 23.37
N ASN A 267 -1.47 39.41 24.63
CA ASN A 267 -0.57 39.84 25.69
C ASN A 267 -0.45 38.74 26.77
N GLY A 268 0.77 38.31 27.07
CA GLY A 268 1.07 37.31 28.10
C GLY A 268 1.91 36.14 27.59
N GLU A 269 2.00 35.08 28.40
CA GLU A 269 2.81 33.90 28.08
C GLU A 269 1.97 32.83 27.37
N PHE A 270 2.47 32.42 26.20
CA PHE A 270 2.05 31.28 25.41
C PHE A 270 3.15 30.21 25.49
N SER A 271 2.80 28.93 25.64
CA SER A 271 3.83 27.87 25.70
C SER A 271 3.48 26.65 24.86
N TRP A 272 4.50 25.99 24.34
CA TRP A 272 4.37 24.78 23.55
C TRP A 272 5.44 23.76 23.94
N ASN A 273 5.00 22.64 24.48
CA ASN A 273 5.84 21.48 24.68
C ASN A 273 5.87 20.65 23.40
N THR A 274 7.00 20.65 22.71
CA THR A 274 7.20 19.92 21.45
C THR A 274 7.41 18.41 21.65
N SER A 275 7.35 17.95 22.89
CA SER A 275 7.22 16.54 23.25
C SER A 275 6.09 15.87 22.48
N ALA A 276 6.40 14.74 21.86
CA ALA A 276 5.47 13.92 21.11
C ALA A 276 4.79 14.59 19.89
N TRP A 277 5.41 15.65 19.38
CA TRP A 277 5.09 16.24 18.08
C TRP A 277 5.95 15.62 16.97
N LEU A 278 5.39 15.52 15.75
CA LEU A 278 6.15 15.05 14.60
C LEU A 278 7.17 16.11 14.18
N GLN A 279 8.39 15.69 13.86
CA GLN A 279 9.41 16.57 13.27
C GLN A 279 8.89 17.18 11.96
N GLY A 280 9.31 18.41 11.66
CA GLY A 280 8.85 19.15 10.49
C GLY A 280 8.58 20.63 10.77
N ASN A 281 7.91 21.29 9.83
CA ASN A 281 7.65 22.72 9.90
C ASN A 281 6.28 22.98 10.54
N TYR A 282 6.27 23.83 11.55
CA TYR A 282 5.09 24.45 12.13
C TYR A 282 5.16 25.95 11.88
N TYR A 283 4.02 26.63 11.96
CA TYR A 283 3.93 28.03 11.58
C TYR A 283 3.31 28.82 12.72
N TYR A 284 3.95 29.91 13.10
CA TYR A 284 3.31 30.90 13.95
C TYR A 284 2.73 32.01 13.08
N ILE A 285 1.56 32.50 13.46
CA ILE A 285 0.77 33.39 12.62
C ILE A 285 -0.13 34.31 13.46
N SER A 286 -0.51 35.46 12.89
CA SER A 286 -1.61 36.31 13.37
C SER A 286 -2.92 35.90 12.71
N GLN A 287 -4.01 35.92 13.48
CA GLN A 287 -5.35 35.75 12.92
C GLN A 287 -5.75 36.91 11.98
N LEU A 288 -5.25 38.11 12.24
CA LEU A 288 -5.73 39.35 11.64
C LEU A 288 -4.78 39.94 10.59
N ASP A 289 -3.53 39.48 10.53
CA ASP A 289 -2.53 39.94 9.57
C ASP A 289 -1.76 38.76 8.95
N SER A 290 -1.97 38.50 7.66
CA SER A 290 -1.34 37.38 6.96
C SER A 290 0.16 37.55 6.74
N ASN A 291 0.73 38.75 6.97
CA ASN A 291 2.18 38.98 6.89
C ASN A 291 2.85 38.76 8.25
N MET A 292 2.09 38.70 9.34
CA MET A 292 2.60 38.44 10.68
C MET A 292 2.67 36.94 10.92
N GLY A 293 3.76 36.31 10.47
CA GLY A 293 3.99 34.89 10.70
C GLY A 293 5.31 34.40 10.16
N GLY A 294 5.70 33.21 10.58
CA GLY A 294 6.95 32.56 10.19
C GLY A 294 6.96 31.09 10.57
N THR A 295 8.15 30.48 10.59
CA THR A 295 8.29 29.03 10.72
C THR A 295 9.03 28.64 12.00
N ILE A 296 8.51 27.64 12.69
CA ILE A 296 9.22 26.88 13.72
C ILE A 296 9.54 25.51 13.12
N VAL A 297 10.83 25.23 12.94
CA VAL A 297 11.31 23.94 12.45
C VAL A 297 11.58 23.05 13.67
N LEU A 298 10.79 21.99 13.80
CA LEU A 298 11.00 20.96 14.79
C LEU A 298 11.98 19.92 14.28
N LEU A 299 13.21 20.02 14.76
CA LEU A 299 14.34 19.17 14.45
C LEU A 299 14.34 17.87 15.28
N PRO A 300 15.07 16.84 14.82
CA PRO A 300 15.19 15.57 15.52
C PRO A 300 15.84 15.73 16.89
N SER A 301 15.33 15.02 17.90
CA SER A 301 15.97 14.94 19.21
C SER A 301 15.63 13.67 19.95
N THR A 302 16.59 13.25 20.77
CA THR A 302 16.54 12.05 21.61
C THR A 302 16.08 12.33 23.04
N SER A 303 15.64 13.56 23.35
CA SER A 303 15.24 13.98 24.71
C SER A 303 14.02 13.25 25.25
N GLN A 304 13.31 12.50 24.40
CA GLN A 304 12.11 11.76 24.73
C GLN A 304 12.37 10.25 24.83
N ASN A 305 12.00 9.67 25.97
CA ASN A 305 11.80 8.23 26.12
C ASN A 305 10.34 7.90 25.81
N THR A 306 9.95 7.99 24.53
CA THR A 306 8.66 7.42 24.10
C THR A 306 8.91 6.06 23.47
N ASN A 307 8.20 5.03 23.92
CA ASN A 307 8.15 3.72 23.26
C ASN A 307 7.38 3.77 21.92
N SER A 308 6.96 4.95 21.45
CA SER A 308 6.23 5.12 20.20
C SER A 308 7.19 5.20 19.02
N THR A 309 7.05 4.27 18.07
CA THR A 309 7.80 4.28 16.81
C THR A 309 7.49 5.51 15.95
N ALA A 310 6.26 6.04 16.02
CA ALA A 310 5.81 7.21 15.27
C ALA A 310 6.47 8.54 15.71
N LEU A 311 7.12 8.56 16.87
CA LEU A 311 7.73 9.77 17.45
C LEU A 311 9.26 9.68 17.50
N ARG A 312 9.85 8.70 16.82
CA ARG A 312 11.30 8.53 16.80
C ARG A 312 11.96 9.67 16.04
N PRO A 313 13.12 10.17 16.53
CA PRO A 313 13.91 11.12 15.77
C PRO A 313 14.37 10.47 14.47
N TYR A 314 14.23 11.22 13.38
CA TYR A 314 14.58 10.75 12.05
C TYR A 314 15.30 11.83 11.25
N TRP A 315 16.15 11.40 10.31
CA TRP A 315 16.85 12.30 9.40
C TRP A 315 16.57 11.88 7.98
N ASP A 316 16.12 12.82 7.16
CA ASP A 316 15.92 12.57 5.74
C ASP A 316 17.22 12.88 4.99
N TYR A 317 17.66 11.95 4.15
CA TYR A 317 18.87 12.07 3.36
C TYR A 317 18.61 11.64 1.92
N THR A 318 19.12 12.42 0.98
CA THR A 318 19.08 12.07 -0.45
C THR A 318 20.43 11.51 -0.87
N VAL A 319 20.45 10.24 -1.26
CA VAL A 319 21.60 9.63 -1.92
C VAL A 319 21.50 10.02 -3.39
N SER A 320 22.50 10.76 -3.90
CA SER A 320 22.49 11.12 -5.31
C SER A 320 22.70 9.89 -6.18
N GLY A 321 21.73 9.54 -7.02
CA GLY A 321 21.85 8.36 -7.88
C GLY A 321 23.07 8.47 -8.81
N SER A 322 23.32 9.67 -9.32
CA SER A 322 24.44 9.98 -10.21
C SER A 322 25.82 9.77 -9.60
N SER A 323 25.96 9.84 -8.26
CA SER A 323 27.23 9.60 -7.58
C SER A 323 27.49 8.11 -7.31
N VAL A 324 26.45 7.28 -7.33
CA VAL A 324 26.55 5.81 -7.18
C VAL A 324 26.78 5.15 -8.54
N GLY A 325 26.07 5.60 -9.58
CA GLY A 325 26.40 5.23 -10.95
C GLY A 325 25.39 5.71 -12.00
N ALA A 326 25.78 5.60 -13.27
CA ALA A 326 25.00 6.11 -14.39
C ALA A 326 23.61 5.47 -14.49
N GLY A 327 22.60 6.28 -14.85
CA GLY A 327 21.21 5.84 -15.03
C GLY A 327 20.37 5.78 -13.76
N ARG A 328 20.96 6.02 -12.57
CA ARG A 328 20.22 6.04 -11.30
C ARG A 328 19.58 7.40 -11.03
N THR A 329 18.33 7.38 -10.55
CA THR A 329 17.68 8.57 -9.97
C THR A 329 17.94 8.66 -8.47
N ASP A 330 17.73 9.85 -7.91
CA ASP A 330 18.00 10.11 -6.49
C ASP A 330 17.11 9.28 -5.57
N LEU A 331 17.74 8.68 -4.56
CA LEU A 331 17.08 7.85 -3.55
C LEU A 331 16.92 8.65 -2.25
N GLN A 332 15.68 8.80 -1.79
CA GLN A 332 15.33 9.48 -0.55
C GLN A 332 15.14 8.45 0.55
N LEU A 333 15.92 8.60 1.62
CA LEU A 333 15.92 7.71 2.78
C LEU A 333 15.58 8.50 4.03
N ARG A 334 14.83 7.89 4.94
CA ARG A 334 14.61 8.36 6.30
C ARG A 334 15.33 7.43 7.27
N ILE A 335 16.30 7.97 7.98
CA ILE A 335 17.11 7.25 8.95
C ILE A 335 16.54 7.50 10.34
N TYR A 336 15.96 6.47 10.95
CA TYR A 336 15.47 6.52 12.32
C TYR A 336 16.58 6.21 13.32
N ARG A 337 16.54 6.88 14.46
CA ARG A 337 17.36 6.52 15.62
C ARG A 337 16.50 6.21 16.82
N GLY A 338 16.97 5.29 17.66
CA GLY A 338 16.25 4.87 18.84
C GLY A 338 17.08 4.02 19.78
N SER A 339 16.53 3.75 20.96
CA SER A 339 17.15 2.87 21.95
C SER A 339 17.01 1.41 21.50
N ALA A 340 18.10 0.65 21.41
CA ALA A 340 18.06 -0.76 20.98
C ALA A 340 17.54 -1.73 22.06
N SER A 341 17.41 -1.25 23.29
CA SER A 341 16.86 -1.90 24.50
C SER A 341 16.90 -0.85 25.62
N ASN A 342 16.34 -1.10 26.80
CA ASN A 342 16.25 -0.15 27.94
C ASN A 342 17.56 0.49 28.44
N ASN A 343 18.69 0.27 27.77
CA ASN A 343 19.95 0.95 27.97
C ASN A 343 20.09 2.08 26.94
N TYR A 344 20.11 3.31 27.45
CA TYR A 344 20.09 4.64 26.83
C TYR A 344 21.12 4.93 25.71
N ALA A 345 21.27 4.02 24.75
CA ALA A 345 22.18 4.14 23.63
C ALA A 345 21.39 4.26 22.31
N TYR A 346 21.42 5.46 21.74
CA TYR A 346 20.70 5.83 20.50
C TYR A 346 21.53 5.49 19.27
N TYR A 347 21.27 4.32 18.71
CA TYR A 347 21.83 3.88 17.42
C TYR A 347 20.85 4.19 16.29
N VAL A 348 21.29 3.99 15.04
CA VAL A 348 20.34 3.76 13.95
C VAL A 348 19.42 2.61 14.37
N SER A 349 18.13 2.74 14.14
CA SER A 349 17.13 1.74 14.53
C SER A 349 16.34 1.19 13.35
N GLY A 350 16.23 1.98 12.27
CA GLY A 350 15.57 1.61 11.03
C GLY A 350 15.87 2.62 9.93
N ILE A 351 15.72 2.19 8.68
CA ILE A 351 15.81 3.08 7.52
C ILE A 351 14.63 2.79 6.62
N GLU A 352 13.92 3.84 6.24
CA GLU A 352 12.75 3.81 5.38
C GLU A 352 13.06 4.49 4.05
N ILE A 353 12.62 3.89 2.96
CA ILE A 353 12.65 4.47 1.61
C ILE A 353 11.40 5.33 1.45
N LEU A 354 11.59 6.55 0.94
CA LEU A 354 10.53 7.57 0.80
C LEU A 354 10.05 7.79 -0.63
N ASN A 355 10.78 7.29 -1.64
CA ASN A 355 10.45 7.51 -3.04
C ASN A 355 10.76 6.30 -3.95
N GLU A 356 10.11 6.26 -5.11
CA GLU A 356 10.39 5.29 -6.18
C GLU A 356 11.59 5.76 -7.03
N ALA A 357 12.81 5.54 -6.53
CA ALA A 357 14.01 5.72 -7.34
C ALA A 357 14.15 4.59 -8.40
N GLU A 358 14.96 4.79 -9.43
CA GLU A 358 15.13 3.86 -10.56
C GLU A 358 16.60 3.67 -10.91
N GLY A 359 16.93 2.57 -11.57
CA GLY A 359 18.27 2.25 -12.08
C GLY A 359 19.25 1.66 -11.06
N TRP A 360 18.78 1.36 -9.84
CA TRP A 360 19.60 0.79 -8.76
C TRP A 360 19.78 -0.72 -8.90
N GLN A 361 20.77 -1.26 -8.20
CA GLN A 361 21.05 -2.70 -8.15
C GLN A 361 21.02 -3.19 -6.69
N ASP A 362 20.78 -4.50 -6.54
CA ASP A 362 20.94 -5.16 -5.24
C ASP A 362 22.36 -4.93 -4.71
N ASP A 363 22.46 -4.63 -3.42
CA ASP A 363 23.73 -4.40 -2.72
C ASP A 363 24.58 -3.25 -3.31
N ASP A 364 23.96 -2.27 -3.99
CA ASP A 364 24.66 -1.07 -4.47
C ASP A 364 25.45 -0.39 -3.33
N ALA A 365 26.70 -0.05 -3.61
CA ALA A 365 27.62 0.48 -2.62
C ALA A 365 27.58 2.01 -2.56
N PHE A 366 27.29 2.55 -1.38
CA PHE A 366 27.35 3.98 -1.09
C PHE A 366 27.57 4.23 0.41
N THR A 367 27.78 5.48 0.79
CA THR A 367 28.02 5.85 2.19
C THR A 367 27.21 7.09 2.53
N ILE A 368 26.45 7.02 3.62
CA ILE A 368 25.77 8.17 4.20
C ILE A 368 26.70 8.77 5.26
N PRO A 369 27.15 10.03 5.10
CA PRO A 369 28.02 10.65 6.08
C PRO A 369 27.34 10.73 7.45
N GLY A 370 28.08 10.45 8.53
CA GLY A 370 27.57 10.55 9.91
C GLY A 370 26.90 11.89 10.18
N THR A 371 27.45 12.98 9.62
CA THR A 371 26.93 14.35 9.79
C THR A 371 25.53 14.55 9.20
N ALA A 372 25.10 13.69 8.27
CA ALA A 372 23.76 13.74 7.68
C ALA A 372 22.68 13.23 8.64
N PHE A 373 23.05 12.48 9.68
CA PHE A 373 22.10 11.88 10.64
C PHE A 373 22.57 12.04 12.10
N GLY A 374 23.16 13.20 12.38
CA GLY A 374 23.50 13.65 13.73
C GLY A 374 24.80 13.09 14.32
N GLN A 375 25.73 12.56 13.52
CA GLN A 375 26.98 11.96 14.02
C GLN A 375 28.23 12.60 13.41
N ALA A 376 29.40 12.26 13.96
CA ALA A 376 30.68 12.64 13.37
C ALA A 376 31.00 11.80 12.12
N SER A 377 31.41 12.46 11.05
CA SER A 377 31.98 11.83 9.84
C SER A 377 33.51 11.99 9.84
N PRO A 378 34.29 10.99 9.37
CA PRO A 378 33.88 9.70 8.79
C PRO A 378 33.67 8.58 9.81
N ALA A 379 33.94 8.84 11.10
CA ALA A 379 34.01 7.80 12.13
C ALA A 379 32.70 7.01 12.31
N ASN A 380 31.56 7.62 12.01
CA ASN A 380 30.23 7.04 12.16
C ASN A 380 29.41 7.09 10.89
N ASP A 381 30.08 7.05 9.74
CA ASP A 381 29.39 6.95 8.46
C ASP A 381 28.66 5.61 8.38
N LEU A 382 27.49 5.62 7.73
CA LEU A 382 26.71 4.41 7.48
C LEU A 382 27.06 3.88 6.09
N VAL A 383 27.60 2.66 6.04
CA VAL A 383 28.10 2.03 4.82
C VAL A 383 27.08 1.04 4.25
N PHE A 384 26.77 1.20 2.96
CA PHE A 384 25.96 0.29 2.17
C PHE A 384 26.81 -0.52 1.19
N GLY A 385 26.37 -1.73 0.90
CA GLY A 385 26.98 -2.64 -0.05
C GLY A 385 26.49 -4.06 0.17
N THR A 386 27.34 -5.06 -0.10
CA THR A 386 27.04 -6.46 0.23
C THR A 386 26.85 -6.64 1.74
N ASN A 387 25.66 -7.07 2.12
CA ASN A 387 25.24 -7.20 3.51
C ASN A 387 26.24 -8.04 4.34
N SER A 388 26.77 -7.52 5.45
CA SER A 388 27.72 -8.25 6.29
C SER A 388 27.75 -7.84 7.76
N ARG A 389 27.90 -8.83 8.64
CA ARG A 389 28.04 -8.68 10.10
C ARG A 389 28.93 -9.77 10.72
N THR A 390 30.23 -9.70 10.44
CA THR A 390 31.23 -10.54 11.11
C THR A 390 31.36 -10.20 12.59
N THR A 391 31.99 -11.08 13.38
CA THR A 391 32.28 -10.81 14.79
C THR A 391 33.15 -9.56 14.97
N GLN A 392 34.14 -9.35 14.08
CA GLN A 392 34.95 -8.15 14.10
C GLN A 392 34.10 -6.90 13.83
N GLN A 393 33.20 -6.97 12.84
CA GLN A 393 32.30 -5.84 12.54
C GLN A 393 31.32 -5.51 13.66
N GLN A 394 30.92 -6.50 14.46
CA GLN A 394 30.09 -6.24 15.64
C GLN A 394 30.87 -5.52 16.74
N ASN A 395 32.14 -5.89 16.95
CA ASN A 395 33.02 -5.25 17.93
C ASN A 395 33.37 -3.82 17.52
N ASP A 396 33.68 -3.63 16.23
CA ASP A 396 34.08 -2.33 15.66
C ASP A 396 32.88 -1.47 15.27
N ARG A 397 31.68 -2.06 15.23
CA ARG A 397 30.41 -1.45 14.80
C ARG A 397 30.48 -0.79 13.42
N ASN A 398 31.02 -1.54 12.47
CA ASN A 398 31.17 -1.16 11.05
C ASN A 398 30.60 -2.24 10.11
N GLY A 399 29.49 -2.87 10.53
CA GLY A 399 28.73 -3.77 9.69
C GLY A 399 28.17 -3.05 8.46
N ILE A 400 28.01 -3.78 7.36
CA ILE A 400 27.56 -3.23 6.07
C ILE A 400 26.07 -3.49 5.91
N ALA A 401 25.29 -2.42 5.81
CA ALA A 401 23.87 -2.47 5.46
C ALA A 401 23.72 -2.74 3.96
N SER A 402 22.53 -3.13 3.51
CA SER A 402 22.31 -3.36 2.08
C SER A 402 20.97 -2.83 1.58
N LEU A 403 20.93 -2.60 0.27
CA LEU A 403 19.75 -2.18 -0.48
C LEU A 403 19.25 -3.37 -1.31
N LYS A 404 17.93 -3.55 -1.34
CA LYS A 404 17.26 -4.50 -2.21
C LYS A 404 16.43 -3.75 -3.24
N VAL A 405 16.48 -4.20 -4.49
CA VAL A 405 15.70 -3.63 -5.58
C VAL A 405 14.70 -4.63 -6.15
N THR A 406 13.73 -4.10 -6.87
CA THR A 406 12.73 -4.84 -7.63
C THR A 406 12.53 -4.20 -9.00
N ASN A 407 11.89 -4.90 -9.92
CA ASN A 407 11.46 -4.33 -11.19
C ASN A 407 9.95 -4.20 -11.16
N LEU A 408 9.46 -3.08 -11.67
CA LEU A 408 8.03 -2.78 -11.75
C LEU A 408 7.62 -2.63 -13.20
N GLY A 409 6.40 -3.05 -13.51
CA GLY A 409 5.80 -2.87 -14.83
C GLY A 409 6.44 -3.74 -15.91
N GLY A 410 5.62 -4.10 -16.89
CA GLY A 410 6.03 -4.92 -18.01
C GLY A 410 6.66 -4.11 -19.14
N ASP A 411 7.87 -4.46 -19.54
CA ASP A 411 8.51 -3.97 -20.76
C ASP A 411 8.10 -4.82 -21.97
N GLY A 412 6.86 -4.71 -22.46
CA GLY A 412 6.40 -5.31 -23.72
C GLY A 412 6.51 -6.85 -23.86
N ASN A 413 7.08 -7.54 -22.86
CA ASN A 413 7.31 -8.98 -22.77
C ASN A 413 7.02 -9.53 -21.36
N ASN A 414 6.75 -8.66 -20.38
CA ASN A 414 6.51 -9.04 -18.98
C ASN A 414 5.03 -8.75 -18.64
N GLY A 415 4.23 -9.79 -18.47
CA GLY A 415 2.81 -9.72 -18.16
C GLY A 415 2.45 -9.31 -16.73
N PHE A 416 3.42 -9.11 -15.83
CA PHE A 416 3.17 -8.71 -14.44
C PHE A 416 3.71 -7.32 -14.08
N TYR A 417 3.05 -6.67 -13.10
CA TYR A 417 3.52 -5.44 -12.47
C TYR A 417 4.71 -5.69 -11.53
N GLN A 418 4.72 -6.78 -10.76
CA GLN A 418 5.84 -7.13 -9.89
C GLN A 418 5.89 -8.64 -9.67
N ARG A 419 7.09 -9.23 -9.67
CA ARG A 419 7.32 -10.62 -9.23
C ARG A 419 7.68 -10.68 -7.75
N LEU A 420 7.19 -11.72 -7.09
CA LEU A 420 7.27 -11.91 -5.64
C LEU A 420 7.74 -13.32 -5.28
N GLY A 421 8.19 -13.46 -4.05
CA GLY A 421 8.55 -14.70 -3.40
C GLY A 421 9.87 -15.30 -3.89
N THR A 422 10.00 -16.59 -3.61
CA THR A 422 11.16 -17.40 -4.00
C THR A 422 10.75 -18.38 -5.09
N ASN A 423 11.70 -19.06 -5.72
CA ASN A 423 11.38 -20.11 -6.71
C ASN A 423 10.53 -21.25 -6.12
N THR A 424 10.53 -21.43 -4.80
CA THR A 424 9.71 -22.43 -4.11
C THR A 424 8.32 -21.91 -3.73
N GLU A 425 8.12 -20.62 -3.60
CA GLU A 425 6.82 -20.00 -3.30
C GLU A 425 6.65 -18.74 -4.15
N PRO A 426 6.58 -18.90 -5.48
CA PRO A 426 6.55 -17.75 -6.37
C PRO A 426 5.17 -17.11 -6.34
N GLY A 427 5.17 -15.79 -6.49
CA GLY A 427 3.98 -15.00 -6.70
C GLY A 427 4.22 -13.87 -7.67
N ALA A 428 3.14 -13.19 -8.04
CA ALA A 428 3.21 -12.02 -8.89
C ALA A 428 2.00 -11.12 -8.68
N ILE A 429 2.18 -9.84 -8.97
CA ILE A 429 1.13 -8.83 -9.01
C ILE A 429 0.92 -8.42 -10.45
N LEU A 430 -0.32 -8.46 -10.92
CA LEU A 430 -0.78 -7.89 -12.19
C LEU A 430 -1.49 -6.57 -11.90
N ARG A 431 -1.11 -5.47 -12.56
CA ARG A 431 -1.90 -4.23 -12.53
C ARG A 431 -2.80 -4.20 -13.76
N LEU A 432 -4.10 -4.32 -13.58
CA LEU A 432 -5.11 -4.31 -14.64
C LEU A 432 -5.76 -2.93 -14.72
N GLU A 433 -5.73 -2.29 -15.89
CA GLU A 433 -6.37 -0.98 -16.11
C GLU A 433 -7.77 -1.14 -16.69
N HIS A 434 -8.72 -0.42 -16.10
CA HIS A 434 -10.12 -0.34 -16.53
C HIS A 434 -10.42 0.99 -17.22
N ASP A 435 -9.92 2.09 -16.65
CA ASP A 435 -10.08 3.46 -17.17
C ASP A 435 -8.96 4.38 -16.63
N SER A 436 -7.97 4.72 -17.44
CA SER A 436 -6.86 5.59 -17.02
C SER A 436 -7.27 7.01 -16.60
N SER A 437 -8.50 7.44 -16.90
CA SER A 437 -9.01 8.77 -16.52
C SER A 437 -9.59 8.82 -15.09
N LYS A 438 -9.64 7.69 -14.38
CA LYS A 438 -10.36 7.52 -13.12
C LYS A 438 -9.40 7.21 -11.96
N THR A 439 -9.69 7.74 -10.77
CA THR A 439 -8.86 7.55 -9.56
C THR A 439 -8.64 6.07 -9.21
N TYR A 440 -9.71 5.27 -9.23
CA TYR A 440 -9.70 3.82 -9.00
C TYR A 440 -9.91 3.06 -10.31
N GLY A 441 -9.45 3.64 -11.42
CA GLY A 441 -9.56 3.07 -12.76
C GLY A 441 -8.62 1.90 -13.02
N HIS A 442 -8.03 1.30 -11.99
CA HIS A 442 -7.15 0.15 -12.07
C HIS A 442 -7.32 -0.75 -10.85
N THR A 443 -6.82 -1.98 -10.95
CA THR A 443 -6.87 -2.97 -9.87
C THR A 443 -5.60 -3.80 -9.89
N TYR A 444 -5.02 -4.05 -8.73
CA TYR A 444 -3.89 -4.95 -8.57
C TYR A 444 -4.43 -6.35 -8.24
N TRP A 445 -4.01 -7.35 -9.01
CA TRP A 445 -4.36 -8.75 -8.84
C TRP A 445 -3.13 -9.51 -8.39
N GLY A 446 -3.27 -10.25 -7.29
CA GLY A 446 -2.23 -11.09 -6.75
C GLY A 446 -2.41 -12.55 -7.15
N PHE A 447 -1.32 -13.18 -7.57
CA PHE A 447 -1.24 -14.61 -7.87
C PHE A 447 -0.13 -15.24 -7.03
N ARG A 448 -0.40 -16.35 -6.34
CA ARG A 448 0.63 -17.08 -5.57
C ARG A 448 0.46 -18.58 -5.64
N ILE A 449 1.56 -19.34 -5.65
CA ILE A 449 1.54 -20.81 -5.62
C ILE A 449 2.36 -21.30 -4.43
N ASP A 450 1.68 -21.75 -3.38
CA ASP A 450 2.33 -22.26 -2.16
C ASP A 450 2.45 -23.79 -2.14
N VAL A 451 1.59 -24.48 -2.89
CA VAL A 451 1.64 -25.94 -3.09
C VAL A 451 1.56 -26.26 -4.57
N ASP A 452 2.04 -27.44 -4.96
CA ASP A 452 2.23 -27.81 -6.37
C ASP A 452 0.94 -27.97 -7.18
N TYR A 453 -0.25 -27.67 -6.63
CA TYR A 453 -1.51 -27.84 -7.34
C TYR A 453 -2.51 -26.70 -7.13
N GLN A 454 -2.22 -25.73 -6.25
CA GLN A 454 -3.14 -24.63 -5.93
C GLN A 454 -2.53 -23.27 -6.23
N ILE A 455 -3.35 -22.40 -6.81
CA ILE A 455 -3.05 -21.00 -7.02
C ILE A 455 -3.99 -20.14 -6.17
N HIS A 456 -3.42 -19.10 -5.55
CA HIS A 456 -4.14 -18.12 -4.73
C HIS A 456 -4.41 -16.91 -5.61
N ILE A 457 -5.63 -16.40 -5.56
CA ILE A 457 -6.03 -15.17 -6.26
C ILE A 457 -6.67 -14.22 -5.26
N THR A 458 -6.25 -12.97 -5.31
CA THR A 458 -6.86 -11.86 -4.57
C THR A 458 -6.64 -10.56 -5.32
N SER A 459 -7.27 -9.47 -4.88
CA SER A 459 -7.10 -8.16 -5.51
C SER A 459 -7.29 -7.01 -4.53
N GLY A 460 -6.81 -5.84 -4.93
CA GLY A 460 -6.96 -4.59 -4.19
C GLY A 460 -6.81 -3.37 -5.11
N PRO A 461 -7.25 -2.18 -4.65
CA PRO A 461 -7.15 -0.95 -5.43
C PRO A 461 -5.71 -0.45 -5.53
N SER A 462 -4.84 -0.84 -4.60
CA SER A 462 -3.45 -0.40 -4.51
C SER A 462 -2.55 -1.52 -3.97
N TRP A 463 -1.26 -1.43 -4.28
CA TRP A 463 -0.23 -2.38 -3.88
C TRP A 463 1.01 -1.64 -3.36
N SER A 464 1.29 -1.82 -2.08
CA SER A 464 2.45 -1.26 -1.39
C SER A 464 3.62 -2.25 -1.41
N PHE A 465 4.72 -1.85 -2.03
CA PHE A 465 5.97 -2.62 -2.11
C PHE A 465 7.19 -1.87 -1.54
N ILE A 466 7.09 -0.57 -1.32
CA ILE A 466 8.19 0.22 -0.74
C ILE A 466 8.33 -0.15 0.74
N ASN A 467 9.56 -0.39 1.17
CA ASN A 467 9.94 -0.94 2.47
C ASN A 467 9.62 -2.42 2.69
N TYR A 468 9.31 -3.16 1.61
CA TYR A 468 9.08 -4.60 1.59
C TYR A 468 10.17 -5.33 0.80
N ASP A 469 10.45 -6.58 1.16
CA ASP A 469 11.33 -7.48 0.41
C ASP A 469 10.50 -8.43 -0.47
N PRO A 470 10.33 -8.12 -1.77
CA PRO A 470 9.57 -8.95 -2.69
C PRO A 470 10.19 -10.34 -2.86
N SER A 471 11.47 -10.54 -2.55
CA SER A 471 12.15 -11.85 -2.65
C SER A 471 12.12 -12.68 -1.37
N SER A 472 11.57 -12.15 -0.28
CA SER A 472 11.52 -12.82 1.02
C SER A 472 10.71 -14.12 0.97
N SER A 473 11.20 -15.15 1.67
CA SER A 473 10.42 -16.36 1.96
C SER A 473 9.38 -16.17 3.07
N THR A 474 9.48 -15.07 3.83
CA THR A 474 8.44 -14.67 4.79
C THR A 474 7.40 -13.82 4.07
N LYS A 475 6.16 -14.31 4.00
CA LYS A 475 5.15 -13.82 3.05
C LYS A 475 4.67 -12.39 3.32
N ASN A 476 4.53 -12.01 4.58
CA ASN A 476 4.17 -10.64 4.99
C ASN A 476 5.29 -9.60 4.75
N ARG A 477 6.46 -10.03 4.25
CA ARG A 477 7.54 -9.14 3.81
C ARG A 477 7.49 -8.83 2.32
N ASN A 478 6.66 -9.51 1.52
CA ASN A 478 6.69 -9.34 0.06
C ASN A 478 6.02 -8.05 -0.44
N GLY A 479 5.10 -7.50 0.35
CA GLY A 479 4.24 -6.37 -0.01
C GLY A 479 2.83 -6.60 0.53
N VAL A 480 1.97 -5.57 0.41
CA VAL A 480 0.58 -5.62 0.88
C VAL A 480 -0.35 -4.85 -0.06
N PHE A 481 -1.58 -5.33 -0.19
CA PHE A 481 -2.68 -4.52 -0.71
C PHE A 481 -3.05 -3.46 0.32
N ASP A 482 -3.02 -2.20 -0.06
CA ASP A 482 -3.27 -1.08 0.83
C ASP A 482 -4.44 -0.21 0.34
N GLY A 483 -4.68 0.90 1.03
CA GLY A 483 -5.84 1.75 0.86
C GLY A 483 -6.37 2.29 2.18
N GLU A 484 -7.64 2.64 2.23
CA GLU A 484 -8.31 3.02 3.49
C GLU A 484 -8.87 1.78 4.17
N LYS A 485 -8.53 1.60 5.46
CA LYS A 485 -9.00 0.48 6.28
C LYS A 485 -10.54 0.48 6.36
N GLY A 486 -11.16 -0.66 6.08
CA GLY A 486 -12.61 -0.87 6.06
C GLY A 486 -13.34 -0.34 4.82
N LEU A 487 -12.61 0.32 3.90
CA LEU A 487 -13.12 0.63 2.57
C LEU A 487 -12.45 -0.25 1.50
N ASP A 488 -11.14 -0.46 1.60
CA ASP A 488 -10.34 -1.19 0.61
C ASP A 488 -9.74 -2.50 1.11
N TYR A 489 -9.62 -2.65 2.43
CA TYR A 489 -9.14 -3.87 3.07
C TYR A 489 -9.73 -4.03 4.48
N THR A 490 -9.82 -5.28 4.97
CA THR A 490 -10.49 -5.67 6.22
C THR A 490 -9.71 -5.35 7.51
N THR A 491 -10.36 -5.31 8.68
CA THR A 491 -9.71 -4.79 9.91
C THR A 491 -8.65 -5.67 10.55
N GLY A 492 -8.62 -6.96 10.20
CA GLY A 492 -7.68 -7.94 10.73
C GLY A 492 -6.21 -7.60 10.46
N TYR A 493 -5.95 -6.64 9.56
CA TYR A 493 -4.62 -6.20 9.20
C TYR A 493 -4.37 -4.74 9.56
N THR A 494 -3.20 -4.47 10.16
CA THR A 494 -2.71 -3.12 10.43
C THR A 494 -1.66 -2.79 9.37
N GLY A 495 -1.96 -1.83 8.49
CA GLY A 495 -1.03 -1.39 7.45
C GLY A 495 -1.16 -2.12 6.11
N GLY A 496 -2.31 -2.73 5.81
CA GLY A 496 -2.59 -3.39 4.53
C GLY A 496 -2.65 -4.92 4.62
N MET A 497 -3.27 -5.55 3.63
CA MET A 497 -3.50 -6.98 3.55
C MET A 497 -2.40 -7.67 2.73
N PRO A 498 -1.61 -8.60 3.30
CA PRO A 498 -0.60 -9.31 2.53
C PRO A 498 -1.23 -10.21 1.46
N LEU A 499 -0.46 -10.52 0.40
CA LEU A 499 -0.90 -11.44 -0.66
C LEU A 499 -1.31 -12.81 -0.14
N ASP A 500 -0.71 -13.25 0.98
CA ASP A 500 -1.07 -14.48 1.67
C ASP A 500 -1.67 -14.17 3.04
N ALA A 501 -2.63 -13.26 3.08
CA ALA A 501 -3.55 -13.15 4.20
C ALA A 501 -4.12 -14.55 4.53
N SER A 502 -4.51 -14.78 5.78
CA SER A 502 -5.03 -16.06 6.29
C SER A 502 -5.93 -16.76 5.26
N ALA A 503 -5.99 -18.10 5.24
CA ALA A 503 -6.94 -18.86 4.41
C ALA A 503 -8.41 -18.41 4.58
N THR A 504 -8.70 -17.65 5.63
CA THR A 504 -9.95 -16.91 5.88
C THR A 504 -10.25 -15.79 4.87
N TYR A 505 -9.24 -15.26 4.17
CA TYR A 505 -9.36 -14.08 3.31
C TYR A 505 -8.92 -14.32 1.87
N THR A 506 -8.23 -15.42 1.56
CA THR A 506 -7.76 -15.74 0.20
C THR A 506 -8.55 -16.89 -0.42
N LYS A 507 -8.75 -16.86 -1.74
CA LYS A 507 -9.36 -17.97 -2.48
C LYS A 507 -8.30 -18.85 -3.15
N HIS A 508 -8.47 -20.16 -3.05
CA HIS A 508 -7.56 -21.17 -3.58
C HIS A 508 -8.23 -21.96 -4.71
N PHE A 509 -7.51 -22.16 -5.81
CA PHE A 509 -8.01 -22.90 -6.96
C PHE A 509 -7.04 -24.00 -7.38
N ASP A 510 -7.57 -25.20 -7.56
CA ASP A 510 -6.80 -26.33 -8.07
C ASP A 510 -6.54 -26.16 -9.58
N PHE A 511 -5.29 -25.91 -9.97
CA PHE A 511 -4.88 -25.79 -11.37
C PHE A 511 -4.33 -27.10 -11.97
N THR A 512 -4.22 -28.15 -11.14
CA THR A 512 -3.88 -29.54 -11.54
C THR A 512 -4.34 -30.52 -10.45
N THR A 513 -4.05 -31.82 -10.61
CA THR A 513 -4.35 -32.86 -9.62
C THR A 513 -3.51 -32.71 -8.35
N SER A 514 -4.09 -32.92 -7.17
CA SER A 514 -3.37 -32.86 -5.88
C SER A 514 -2.47 -34.06 -5.59
N SER A 515 -2.78 -35.24 -6.13
CA SER A 515 -2.01 -36.47 -5.88
C SER A 515 -0.77 -36.63 -6.77
N THR A 516 -0.83 -36.13 -8.00
CA THR A 516 0.26 -36.26 -8.99
C THR A 516 0.48 -34.97 -9.79
N PRO A 517 0.62 -33.80 -9.13
CA PRO A 517 0.54 -32.48 -9.79
C PRO A 517 1.47 -32.33 -10.99
N LYS A 518 2.71 -32.83 -10.86
CA LYS A 518 3.79 -32.67 -11.84
C LYS A 518 3.89 -33.82 -12.85
N SER A 519 3.00 -34.82 -12.78
CA SER A 519 3.09 -36.02 -13.61
C SER A 519 2.56 -35.82 -15.03
N TYR A 520 1.81 -34.75 -15.26
CA TYR A 520 1.18 -34.44 -16.54
C TYR A 520 1.71 -33.10 -17.09
N PRO A 521 1.87 -32.98 -18.41
CA PRO A 521 2.04 -31.69 -19.07
C PRO A 521 0.91 -30.73 -18.65
N LEU A 522 1.26 -29.48 -18.42
CA LEU A 522 0.34 -28.40 -18.06
C LEU A 522 0.45 -27.28 -19.09
N LYS A 523 -0.67 -26.66 -19.43
CA LYS A 523 -0.73 -25.47 -20.28
C LYS A 523 -1.81 -24.52 -19.79
N ILE A 524 -1.65 -23.25 -20.15
CA ILE A 524 -2.68 -22.24 -19.99
C ILE A 524 -3.26 -21.95 -21.38
N VAL A 525 -4.57 -21.99 -21.50
CA VAL A 525 -5.29 -21.68 -22.74
C VAL A 525 -6.08 -20.39 -22.53
N THR A 526 -5.99 -19.46 -23.47
CA THR A 526 -6.74 -18.20 -23.42
C THR A 526 -7.69 -18.10 -24.60
N TYR A 527 -8.94 -17.69 -24.35
CA TYR A 527 -9.93 -17.39 -25.37
C TYR A 527 -10.31 -15.92 -25.26
N GLN A 528 -9.91 -15.08 -26.21
CA GLN A 528 -10.16 -13.63 -26.17
C GLN A 528 -11.18 -13.20 -27.22
N ALA A 529 -12.21 -12.45 -26.80
CA ALA A 529 -13.17 -11.82 -27.69
C ALA A 529 -12.48 -10.86 -28.67
N GLN A 530 -13.08 -10.68 -29.85
CA GLN A 530 -12.55 -9.82 -30.91
C GLN A 530 -13.62 -8.81 -31.36
N SER A 531 -13.17 -7.66 -31.87
CA SER A 531 -14.04 -6.66 -32.48
C SER A 531 -14.98 -7.30 -33.53
N PRO A 532 -16.28 -6.97 -33.54
CA PRO A 532 -16.93 -5.86 -32.83
C PRO A 532 -17.38 -6.17 -31.38
N GLN A 533 -17.12 -7.37 -30.86
CA GLN A 533 -17.37 -7.68 -29.46
C GLN A 533 -16.36 -6.96 -28.54
N ASP A 534 -16.61 -7.01 -27.24
CA ASP A 534 -15.74 -6.43 -26.21
C ASP A 534 -14.39 -7.15 -26.14
N THR A 535 -13.34 -6.54 -26.67
CA THR A 535 -11.99 -7.11 -26.71
C THR A 535 -11.32 -7.20 -25.32
N ASN A 536 -11.91 -6.59 -24.29
CA ASN A 536 -11.43 -6.70 -22.91
C ASN A 536 -11.89 -7.98 -22.20
N PHE A 537 -12.74 -8.79 -22.84
CA PHE A 537 -13.17 -10.07 -22.28
C PHE A 537 -12.27 -11.22 -22.76
N ALA A 538 -11.72 -11.98 -21.82
CA ALA A 538 -11.01 -13.22 -22.11
C ALA A 538 -11.17 -14.25 -20.99
N VAL A 539 -11.31 -15.52 -21.39
CA VAL A 539 -11.27 -16.67 -20.47
C VAL A 539 -9.86 -17.23 -20.43
N VAL A 540 -9.31 -17.38 -19.23
CA VAL A 540 -8.04 -18.06 -18.93
C VAL A 540 -8.34 -19.42 -18.35
N GLN A 541 -7.73 -20.47 -18.88
CA GLN A 541 -8.01 -21.85 -18.47
C GLN A 541 -6.71 -22.63 -18.26
N PHE A 542 -6.58 -23.25 -17.08
CA PHE A 542 -5.54 -24.24 -16.81
C PHE A 542 -5.98 -25.62 -17.31
N VAL A 543 -5.12 -26.27 -18.09
CA VAL A 543 -5.37 -27.58 -18.69
C VAL A 543 -4.15 -28.48 -18.48
N TYR A 544 -4.35 -29.65 -17.87
CA TYR A 544 -3.34 -30.70 -17.89
C TYR A 544 -3.72 -31.79 -18.89
N THR A 545 -2.71 -32.42 -19.50
CA THR A 545 -2.92 -33.47 -20.50
C THR A 545 -2.60 -34.84 -19.92
N GLN A 546 -3.60 -35.69 -19.74
CA GLN A 546 -3.45 -37.06 -19.26
C GLN A 546 -3.87 -38.05 -20.36
N ASN A 547 -2.98 -39.00 -20.72
CA ASN A 547 -3.25 -40.00 -21.77
C ASN A 547 -3.75 -39.38 -23.09
N SER A 548 -3.13 -38.26 -23.50
CA SER A 548 -3.53 -37.47 -24.68
C SER A 548 -4.95 -36.88 -24.61
N ILE A 549 -5.49 -36.73 -23.40
CA ILE A 549 -6.77 -36.05 -23.13
C ILE A 549 -6.48 -34.79 -22.35
N ASP A 550 -6.94 -33.65 -22.87
CA ASP A 550 -6.89 -32.37 -22.18
C ASP A 550 -8.01 -32.29 -21.14
N VAL A 551 -7.63 -31.99 -19.90
CA VAL A 551 -8.54 -31.89 -18.75
C VAL A 551 -8.47 -30.48 -18.17
N PRO A 552 -9.54 -29.67 -18.31
CA PRO A 552 -9.57 -28.32 -17.74
C PRO A 552 -9.86 -28.37 -16.24
N THR A 553 -9.04 -27.72 -15.41
CA THR A 553 -9.32 -27.65 -13.97
C THR A 553 -9.92 -26.30 -13.60
N PHE A 554 -9.14 -25.24 -13.65
CA PHE A 554 -9.55 -23.89 -13.28
C PHE A 554 -9.73 -23.02 -14.52
N SER A 555 -10.85 -22.30 -14.60
CA SER A 555 -11.16 -21.40 -15.71
C SER A 555 -11.77 -20.13 -15.16
N PHE A 556 -11.22 -18.98 -15.53
CA PHE A 556 -11.62 -17.70 -14.96
C PHE A 556 -11.47 -16.53 -15.95
N THR A 557 -12.13 -15.42 -15.63
CA THR A 557 -12.02 -14.15 -16.35
C THR A 557 -11.80 -13.04 -15.34
N LEU A 558 -10.72 -12.27 -15.49
CA LEU A 558 -10.59 -10.99 -14.78
C LEU A 558 -11.42 -9.95 -15.52
N LEU A 559 -12.22 -9.21 -14.77
CA LEU A 559 -13.04 -8.13 -15.32
C LEU A 559 -12.12 -6.98 -15.75
N LYS A 560 -12.17 -6.54 -17.01
CA LYS A 560 -11.33 -5.47 -17.57
C LYS A 560 -12.18 -4.47 -18.36
N GLY A 561 -11.78 -3.20 -18.31
CA GLY A 561 -12.27 -2.15 -19.21
C GLY A 561 -13.54 -1.45 -18.73
N THR A 562 -13.97 -0.45 -19.50
CA THR A 562 -15.03 0.49 -19.12
C THR A 562 -16.46 -0.03 -19.29
N ASN A 563 -16.65 -1.17 -19.97
CA ASN A 563 -17.99 -1.68 -20.27
C ASN A 563 -18.67 -2.30 -19.04
N ILE A 564 -17.87 -2.82 -18.11
CA ILE A 564 -18.35 -3.52 -16.93
C ILE A 564 -18.85 -2.49 -15.91
N GLY A 565 -20.14 -2.58 -15.59
CA GLY A 565 -20.83 -1.65 -14.69
C GLY A 565 -20.98 -0.23 -15.22
N ASN A 566 -20.86 -0.04 -16.53
CA ASN A 566 -21.08 1.25 -17.17
C ASN A 566 -22.48 1.80 -16.82
N GLY A 567 -22.52 2.99 -16.22
CA GLY A 567 -23.76 3.64 -15.78
C GLY A 567 -24.31 3.12 -14.44
N ILE A 568 -23.63 2.19 -13.76
CA ILE A 568 -24.01 1.67 -12.44
C ILE A 568 -23.11 2.25 -11.35
N TRP A 569 -21.80 2.30 -11.59
CA TRP A 569 -20.82 2.83 -10.65
C TRP A 569 -19.82 3.79 -11.31
N ASP A 570 -19.15 4.63 -10.51
CA ASP A 570 -18.09 5.53 -10.97
C ASP A 570 -16.74 5.13 -10.37
N LEU A 571 -15.78 4.80 -11.26
CA LEU A 571 -14.42 4.42 -10.88
C LEU A 571 -13.60 5.58 -10.28
N ASN A 572 -14.16 6.79 -10.15
CA ASN A 572 -13.58 7.82 -9.29
C ASN A 572 -13.73 7.52 -7.79
N HIS A 573 -14.67 6.65 -7.43
CA HIS A 573 -15.07 6.39 -6.05
C HIS A 573 -15.00 4.92 -5.63
N VAL A 574 -15.04 4.00 -6.59
CA VAL A 574 -14.98 2.54 -6.36
C VAL A 574 -13.98 1.86 -7.29
N TRP A 575 -13.45 0.72 -6.89
CA TRP A 575 -12.54 -0.12 -7.68
C TRP A 575 -13.19 -1.47 -8.00
N MET A 576 -12.73 -2.17 -9.04
CA MET A 576 -13.35 -3.43 -9.50
C MET A 576 -12.46 -4.63 -9.15
N GLY A 577 -12.83 -5.35 -8.09
CA GLY A 577 -12.04 -6.44 -7.52
C GLY A 577 -12.56 -7.85 -7.78
N CYS A 578 -13.79 -7.98 -8.30
CA CYS A 578 -14.37 -9.28 -8.59
C CYS A 578 -13.87 -9.92 -9.90
N TYR A 579 -13.98 -11.25 -9.99
CA TYR A 579 -13.68 -12.03 -11.19
C TYR A 579 -14.75 -13.10 -11.43
N LEU A 580 -14.75 -13.68 -12.63
CA LEU A 580 -15.62 -14.81 -12.97
C LEU A 580 -14.85 -16.12 -12.91
N ASP A 581 -15.50 -17.16 -12.41
CA ASP A 581 -15.07 -18.55 -12.60
C ASP A 581 -16.14 -19.35 -13.35
N TYR A 582 -15.67 -20.43 -14.00
CA TYR A 582 -16.52 -21.29 -14.82
C TYR A 582 -16.33 -22.75 -14.43
N GLU A 583 -17.41 -23.38 -13.98
CA GLU A 583 -17.40 -24.77 -13.55
C GLU A 583 -18.36 -25.64 -14.35
N ALA A 584 -17.95 -26.89 -14.59
CA ALA A 584 -18.85 -27.95 -15.02
C ALA A 584 -19.13 -28.82 -13.80
N ALA A 585 -20.34 -28.71 -13.25
CA ALA A 585 -20.72 -29.47 -12.06
C ALA A 585 -21.44 -30.77 -12.44
N SER A 586 -21.61 -31.67 -11.47
CA SER A 586 -22.41 -32.89 -11.65
C SER A 586 -23.85 -32.54 -12.05
N SER A 587 -24.51 -33.42 -12.79
CA SER A 587 -25.91 -33.29 -13.21
C SER A 587 -26.18 -32.31 -14.36
N GLU A 588 -25.31 -32.28 -15.38
CA GLU A 588 -25.63 -31.62 -16.66
C GLU A 588 -25.84 -30.10 -16.52
N LYS A 589 -24.96 -29.45 -15.74
CA LYS A 589 -24.99 -28.00 -15.51
C LYS A 589 -23.64 -27.32 -15.69
N ILE A 590 -23.68 -26.07 -16.15
CA ILE A 590 -22.57 -25.12 -16.15
C ILE A 590 -22.86 -24.05 -15.09
N VAL A 591 -21.87 -23.76 -14.24
CA VAL A 591 -21.95 -22.70 -13.24
C VAL A 591 -21.04 -21.54 -13.65
N LEU A 592 -21.62 -20.34 -13.63
CA LEU A 592 -20.88 -19.08 -13.71
C LEU A 592 -20.97 -18.42 -12.33
N SER A 593 -19.82 -18.18 -11.69
CA SER A 593 -19.81 -17.50 -10.39
C SER A 593 -19.05 -16.18 -10.44
N VAL A 594 -19.67 -15.14 -9.87
CA VAL A 594 -19.01 -13.87 -9.59
C VAL A 594 -18.37 -13.99 -8.23
N ASN A 595 -17.05 -13.94 -8.19
CA ASN A 595 -16.28 -14.12 -6.98
C ASN A 595 -15.84 -12.78 -6.42
N ALA A 596 -16.15 -12.55 -5.15
CA ALA A 596 -15.53 -11.48 -4.38
C ALA A 596 -14.02 -11.74 -4.22
N PRO A 597 -13.20 -10.68 -4.07
CA PRO A 597 -11.75 -10.80 -3.96
C PRO A 597 -11.26 -11.47 -2.67
N LEU A 598 -12.13 -11.53 -1.65
CA LEU A 598 -11.88 -12.19 -0.37
C LEU A 598 -12.94 -13.25 -0.07
N LEU A 599 -12.57 -14.23 0.74
CA LEU A 599 -13.47 -15.31 1.19
C LEU A 599 -14.51 -14.78 2.20
N ASP A 600 -14.10 -13.98 3.18
CA ASP A 600 -14.98 -13.26 4.10
C ASP A 600 -15.31 -11.85 3.56
N TYR A 601 -16.30 -11.77 2.68
CA TYR A 601 -16.89 -10.51 2.25
C TYR A 601 -18.02 -10.13 3.22
N PHE A 602 -17.75 -9.25 4.18
CA PHE A 602 -18.74 -8.84 5.18
C PHE A 602 -19.82 -7.95 4.54
N GLY A 603 -21.05 -8.45 4.46
CA GLY A 603 -22.20 -7.76 3.88
C GLY A 603 -22.85 -6.69 4.77
N GLY A 604 -22.46 -6.61 6.05
CA GLY A 604 -23.05 -5.70 7.03
C GLY A 604 -22.56 -4.25 6.95
N GLU A 605 -23.47 -3.29 7.17
CA GLU A 605 -23.12 -1.87 7.39
C GLU A 605 -22.54 -1.65 8.80
N ASP A 606 -21.45 -2.32 9.17
CA ASP A 606 -20.83 -2.15 10.48
C ASP A 606 -19.75 -1.04 10.48
N VAL A 607 -19.92 -0.02 11.30
CA VAL A 607 -18.89 1.03 11.52
C VAL A 607 -17.54 0.47 12.00
N ASN A 608 -17.48 -0.78 12.47
CA ASN A 608 -16.27 -1.40 12.99
C ASN A 608 -15.20 -1.76 11.94
N GLY A 609 -15.49 -1.59 10.64
CA GLY A 609 -14.47 -1.56 9.57
C GLY A 609 -14.18 -2.90 8.87
N ASP A 610 -14.98 -3.94 9.09
CA ASP A 610 -14.84 -5.20 8.39
C ASP A 610 -15.58 -5.13 7.05
N GLY A 611 -14.87 -4.87 5.96
CA GLY A 611 -15.46 -4.85 4.61
C GLY A 611 -14.58 -4.23 3.52
N LEU A 612 -15.04 -4.39 2.28
CA LEU A 612 -14.45 -3.81 1.07
C LEU A 612 -15.45 -2.86 0.39
N ARG A 613 -15.88 -1.83 1.12
CA ARG A 613 -16.99 -0.96 0.71
C ARG A 613 -16.78 -0.20 -0.58
N ARG A 614 -15.53 0.03 -0.97
CA ARG A 614 -15.19 0.65 -2.24
C ARG A 614 -15.03 -0.36 -3.38
N GLU A 615 -15.20 -1.64 -3.13
CA GLU A 615 -15.29 -2.62 -4.22
C GLU A 615 -16.65 -2.45 -4.92
N ALA A 616 -16.64 -2.41 -6.25
CA ALA A 616 -17.78 -2.01 -7.07
C ALA A 616 -19.00 -2.94 -6.94
N PHE A 617 -18.79 -4.23 -6.71
CA PHE A 617 -19.85 -5.21 -6.48
C PHE A 617 -20.34 -5.23 -5.03
N TYR A 618 -19.78 -4.45 -4.10
CA TYR A 618 -20.26 -4.36 -2.72
C TYR A 618 -21.76 -4.16 -2.59
N GLY A 619 -22.36 -3.37 -3.50
CA GLY A 619 -23.81 -3.19 -3.56
C GLY A 619 -24.62 -4.49 -3.73
N TYR A 620 -24.10 -5.46 -4.48
CA TYR A 620 -24.77 -6.73 -4.78
C TYR A 620 -24.49 -7.82 -3.74
N PHE A 621 -23.33 -7.76 -3.08
CA PHE A 621 -22.93 -8.71 -2.02
C PHE A 621 -23.41 -8.29 -0.62
N ARG A 622 -24.25 -7.24 -0.50
CA ARG A 622 -24.82 -6.87 0.80
C ARG A 622 -25.77 -7.95 1.28
N ASP A 623 -25.52 -8.44 2.48
CA ASP A 623 -26.41 -9.33 3.19
C ASP A 623 -26.82 -8.66 4.52
N ALA A 624 -28.13 -8.55 4.73
CA ALA A 624 -28.70 -7.97 5.94
C ALA A 624 -28.52 -8.88 7.17
N ASP A 625 -28.36 -10.18 6.96
CA ASP A 625 -28.20 -11.17 8.03
C ASP A 625 -26.73 -11.27 8.51
N GLY A 626 -25.82 -10.55 7.85
CA GLY A 626 -24.40 -10.47 8.23
C GLY A 626 -23.57 -11.70 7.82
N ASP A 627 -24.13 -12.58 6.98
CA ASP A 627 -23.41 -13.73 6.45
C ASP A 627 -22.33 -13.29 5.44
N THR A 628 -21.24 -14.04 5.42
CA THR A 628 -20.11 -13.84 4.50
C THR A 628 -20.49 -14.41 3.12
N VAL A 629 -20.87 -13.54 2.18
CA VAL A 629 -21.16 -13.96 0.81
C VAL A 629 -19.91 -13.78 -0.05
N GLY A 630 -19.12 -14.85 -0.18
CA GLY A 630 -17.90 -14.84 -0.99
C GLY A 630 -18.17 -14.94 -2.50
N GLU A 631 -19.35 -15.40 -2.93
CA GLU A 631 -19.66 -15.65 -4.35
C GLU A 631 -21.17 -15.55 -4.67
N TRP A 632 -21.49 -15.24 -5.92
CA TRP A 632 -22.85 -15.34 -6.49
C TRP A 632 -22.84 -16.28 -7.69
N GLN A 633 -23.70 -17.30 -7.68
CA GLN A 633 -23.71 -18.36 -8.69
C GLN A 633 -24.96 -18.32 -9.57
N THR A 634 -24.76 -18.39 -10.89
CA THR A 634 -25.80 -18.69 -11.86
C THR A 634 -25.59 -20.08 -12.43
N GLU A 635 -26.58 -20.96 -12.25
CA GLU A 635 -26.51 -22.34 -12.74
C GLU A 635 -27.32 -22.50 -14.03
N TYR A 636 -26.64 -22.76 -15.15
CA TYR A 636 -27.28 -23.10 -16.42
C TYR A 636 -27.46 -24.62 -16.51
N HIS A 637 -28.70 -25.07 -16.58
CA HIS A 637 -29.04 -26.50 -16.64
C HIS A 637 -29.51 -26.91 -18.03
N ASN A 638 -29.15 -28.13 -18.44
CA ASN A 638 -29.66 -28.72 -19.66
C ASN A 638 -31.19 -28.91 -19.58
N ASN A 639 -31.92 -28.33 -20.53
CA ASN A 639 -33.39 -28.39 -20.58
C ASN A 639 -33.95 -29.32 -21.69
N ILE A 640 -33.15 -30.23 -22.22
CA ILE A 640 -33.57 -31.16 -23.29
C ILE A 640 -34.22 -32.44 -22.71
N TYR A 641 -33.92 -32.83 -21.46
CA TYR A 641 -34.51 -34.02 -20.80
C TYR A 641 -34.20 -34.09 -19.29
N GLY A 642 -35.19 -34.22 -18.39
CA GLY A 642 -34.93 -34.70 -17.01
C GLY A 642 -35.90 -34.24 -15.91
N ALA A 643 -35.70 -34.76 -14.69
CA ALA A 643 -36.47 -34.40 -13.48
C ALA A 643 -36.31 -32.93 -13.05
N PHE A 644 -35.35 -32.22 -13.63
CA PHE A 644 -35.08 -30.80 -13.35
C PHE A 644 -36.10 -29.85 -13.98
N GLU A 645 -37.01 -30.34 -14.83
CA GLU A 645 -38.18 -29.59 -15.30
C GLU A 645 -39.10 -29.15 -14.13
N GLY A 646 -38.93 -29.71 -12.92
CA GLY A 646 -39.74 -29.41 -11.74
C GLY A 646 -39.04 -28.63 -10.61
N ASP A 647 -37.71 -28.49 -10.63
CA ASP A 647 -36.95 -27.87 -9.52
C ASP A 647 -36.62 -26.40 -9.84
N ASN A 648 -37.58 -25.51 -9.55
CA ASN A 648 -37.37 -24.07 -9.43
C ASN A 648 -36.56 -23.77 -8.14
N ALA A 649 -35.33 -24.27 -8.03
CA ALA A 649 -34.40 -23.75 -7.02
C ALA A 649 -34.01 -22.31 -7.42
N SER A 650 -33.70 -21.48 -6.42
CA SER A 650 -33.55 -20.02 -6.58
C SER A 650 -32.50 -19.56 -7.59
N ASN A 651 -31.54 -20.43 -7.98
CA ASN A 651 -30.40 -20.07 -8.81
C ASN A 651 -30.39 -20.77 -10.18
N ASN A 652 -31.43 -21.55 -10.50
CA ASN A 652 -31.49 -22.34 -11.73
C ASN A 652 -31.96 -21.49 -12.91
N VAL A 653 -31.16 -21.45 -13.97
CA VAL A 653 -31.50 -20.84 -15.26
C VAL A 653 -31.62 -21.93 -16.30
N LEU A 654 -32.81 -22.02 -16.91
CA LEU A 654 -33.09 -22.97 -17.98
C LEU A 654 -32.95 -22.30 -19.34
N GLY A 655 -32.22 -22.98 -20.22
CA GLY A 655 -32.19 -22.63 -21.64
C GLY A 655 -33.56 -22.76 -22.28
N TYR A 656 -33.91 -21.84 -23.18
CA TYR A 656 -35.09 -22.02 -24.02
C TYR A 656 -34.80 -23.08 -25.08
N TYR A 657 -35.44 -24.24 -24.95
CA TYR A 657 -35.43 -25.32 -25.92
C TYR A 657 -36.87 -25.64 -26.31
N ARG A 658 -37.12 -25.80 -27.62
CA ARG A 658 -38.42 -26.25 -28.13
C ARG A 658 -38.26 -27.17 -29.32
N ASN A 659 -39.00 -28.28 -29.31
CA ASN A 659 -39.08 -29.20 -30.42
C ASN A 659 -40.51 -29.72 -30.58
N SER A 660 -41.12 -29.38 -31.70
CA SER A 660 -42.49 -29.71 -32.10
C SER A 660 -42.77 -31.21 -32.14
N THR A 661 -41.75 -32.05 -32.32
CA THR A 661 -41.89 -33.51 -32.25
C THR A 661 -42.36 -33.98 -30.87
N TYR A 662 -41.97 -33.26 -29.81
CA TYR A 662 -42.23 -33.64 -28.41
C TYR A 662 -43.25 -32.73 -27.74
N ASP A 663 -43.55 -31.57 -28.32
CA ASP A 663 -44.56 -30.61 -27.86
C ASP A 663 -45.97 -30.97 -28.38
N ARG A 664 -46.42 -32.18 -28.00
CA ARG A 664 -47.68 -32.81 -28.42
C ARG A 664 -48.62 -32.95 -27.23
N TYR A 665 -49.82 -32.40 -27.33
CA TYR A 665 -50.92 -32.67 -26.39
C TYR A 665 -52.06 -33.41 -27.09
N THR A 666 -52.55 -34.48 -26.45
CA THR A 666 -53.74 -35.20 -26.92
C THR A 666 -54.91 -34.84 -26.04
N ASN A 667 -55.87 -34.06 -26.56
CA ASN A 667 -57.05 -33.70 -25.79
C ASN A 667 -58.11 -34.80 -25.87
N THR A 668 -58.40 -35.46 -24.76
CA THR A 668 -59.51 -36.41 -24.63
C THR A 668 -60.64 -35.74 -23.85
N THR A 669 -61.49 -34.96 -24.50
CA THR A 669 -62.78 -34.61 -23.90
C THR A 669 -63.67 -35.85 -23.96
N THR A 670 -63.69 -36.65 -22.90
CA THR A 670 -64.54 -37.84 -22.83
C THR A 670 -65.92 -37.44 -22.34
N THR A 671 -66.88 -37.26 -23.24
CA THR A 671 -68.29 -37.48 -22.87
C THR A 671 -68.59 -38.94 -23.21
N VAL A 672 -68.80 -39.78 -22.19
CA VAL A 672 -69.05 -41.22 -22.37
C VAL A 672 -70.24 -41.42 -23.31
N GLY A 673 -69.98 -41.92 -24.53
CA GLY A 673 -71.00 -42.32 -25.51
C GLY A 673 -71.06 -41.51 -26.82
N ASN A 674 -70.22 -40.49 -27.04
CA ASN A 674 -70.17 -39.78 -28.32
C ASN A 674 -69.13 -40.40 -29.28
N VAL A 675 -69.59 -40.98 -30.39
CA VAL A 675 -68.73 -41.55 -31.46
C VAL A 675 -68.09 -40.49 -32.37
N ASN A 676 -68.39 -39.19 -32.18
CA ASN A 676 -67.82 -38.08 -32.92
C ASN A 676 -66.73 -37.29 -32.16
N ASP A 677 -66.31 -37.73 -30.97
CA ASP A 677 -65.21 -37.09 -30.24
C ASP A 677 -63.87 -37.49 -30.91
N ALA A 678 -63.51 -36.78 -31.97
CA ALA A 678 -62.24 -36.97 -32.66
C ALA A 678 -61.08 -36.64 -31.70
N THR A 679 -60.19 -37.61 -31.49
CA THR A 679 -58.93 -37.40 -30.78
C THR A 679 -58.09 -36.42 -31.61
N ALA A 680 -58.09 -35.15 -31.23
CA ALA A 680 -57.28 -34.14 -31.90
C ALA A 680 -55.91 -34.07 -31.22
N GLU A 681 -54.89 -34.32 -32.02
CA GLU A 681 -53.49 -34.09 -31.65
C GLU A 681 -53.17 -32.62 -31.90
N TYR A 682 -52.82 -31.90 -30.84
CA TYR A 682 -52.37 -30.52 -30.95
C TYR A 682 -50.84 -30.53 -30.86
N ILE A 683 -50.21 -30.10 -31.95
CA ILE A 683 -48.76 -29.97 -32.08
C ILE A 683 -48.47 -28.52 -32.42
N VAL A 684 -47.44 -27.95 -31.80
CA VAL A 684 -46.94 -26.64 -32.21
C VAL A 684 -46.24 -26.77 -33.57
N SER A 685 -46.34 -25.73 -34.41
CA SER A 685 -45.67 -25.74 -35.71
C SER A 685 -44.16 -25.95 -35.55
N SER A 686 -43.54 -26.75 -36.42
CA SER A 686 -42.07 -26.89 -36.47
C SER A 686 -41.33 -25.59 -36.79
N SER A 687 -42.03 -24.55 -37.26
CA SER A 687 -41.48 -23.20 -37.35
C SER A 687 -41.21 -22.55 -35.98
N ALA A 688 -41.71 -23.13 -34.89
CA ALA A 688 -41.43 -22.72 -33.52
C ALA A 688 -40.30 -23.54 -32.86
N ASP A 689 -39.70 -24.49 -33.57
CA ASP A 689 -38.57 -25.26 -33.06
C ASP A 689 -37.39 -24.32 -32.80
N TYR A 690 -36.79 -24.43 -31.62
CA TYR A 690 -35.68 -23.60 -31.20
C TYR A 690 -34.61 -24.45 -30.53
N TYR A 691 -33.46 -24.48 -31.17
CA TYR A 691 -32.23 -25.08 -30.69
C TYR A 691 -31.07 -24.21 -31.19
N ARG A 692 -30.63 -23.26 -30.37
CA ARG A 692 -29.55 -22.32 -30.70
C ARG A 692 -28.69 -22.05 -29.46
N PRO A 693 -27.41 -21.64 -29.64
CA PRO A 693 -26.57 -21.16 -28.56
C PRO A 693 -27.24 -20.05 -27.76
N PHE A 694 -27.10 -20.12 -26.44
CA PHE A 694 -27.51 -19.07 -25.52
C PHE A 694 -26.43 -17.99 -25.51
N LYS A 695 -26.79 -16.82 -26.06
CA LYS A 695 -25.94 -15.63 -26.20
C LYS A 695 -26.43 -14.53 -25.26
N GLY A 696 -25.63 -13.47 -25.08
CA GLY A 696 -25.95 -12.40 -24.14
C GLY A 696 -26.15 -12.92 -22.73
N LEU A 697 -25.23 -13.77 -22.25
CA LEU A 697 -25.30 -14.34 -20.91
C LEU A 697 -25.03 -13.22 -19.90
N PRO A 698 -25.95 -12.95 -18.93
CA PRO A 698 -25.64 -12.01 -17.87
C PRO A 698 -24.50 -12.57 -17.02
N ILE A 699 -23.66 -11.68 -16.49
CA ILE A 699 -22.61 -12.06 -15.54
C ILE A 699 -23.20 -12.74 -14.28
N HIS A 700 -24.42 -12.37 -13.91
CA HIS A 700 -25.25 -13.07 -12.94
C HIS A 700 -26.74 -12.74 -13.18
N HIS A 701 -27.62 -13.73 -13.12
CA HIS A 701 -29.06 -13.55 -13.40
C HIS A 701 -29.83 -12.77 -12.31
N GLY A 702 -29.36 -12.83 -11.06
CA GLY A 702 -29.98 -12.17 -9.90
C GLY A 702 -29.50 -10.73 -9.65
N MET A 703 -28.54 -10.20 -10.41
CA MET A 703 -28.03 -8.84 -10.21
C MET A 703 -28.88 -7.82 -10.99
N MET A 704 -29.52 -6.88 -10.29
CA MET A 704 -30.34 -5.83 -10.91
C MET A 704 -29.93 -4.43 -10.40
N PRO A 705 -29.53 -3.50 -11.30
CA PRO A 705 -29.28 -3.70 -12.73
C PRO A 705 -28.15 -4.72 -12.97
N CYS A 706 -28.15 -5.40 -14.12
CA CYS A 706 -27.08 -6.34 -14.47
C CYS A 706 -25.83 -5.56 -14.90
N PRO A 707 -24.65 -5.78 -14.29
CA PRO A 707 -23.49 -4.96 -14.59
C PRO A 707 -22.78 -5.29 -15.89
N TYR A 708 -22.95 -6.50 -16.41
CA TYR A 708 -22.31 -6.90 -17.66
C TYR A 708 -23.01 -8.12 -18.28
N TYR A 709 -23.00 -8.18 -19.61
CA TYR A 709 -23.37 -9.36 -20.38
C TYR A 709 -22.13 -9.84 -21.13
N LEU A 710 -21.85 -11.13 -21.07
CA LEU A 710 -20.74 -11.73 -21.80
C LEU A 710 -20.91 -11.50 -23.31
N PRO A 711 -19.80 -11.34 -24.06
CA PRO A 711 -19.85 -11.26 -25.50
C PRO A 711 -20.57 -12.46 -26.14
N ASP A 712 -21.29 -12.22 -27.23
CA ASP A 712 -22.08 -13.24 -27.95
C ASP A 712 -21.26 -14.40 -28.54
N ASP A 713 -19.93 -14.24 -28.58
CA ASP A 713 -19.00 -15.28 -28.98
C ASP A 713 -18.73 -16.29 -27.86
N PHE A 714 -19.14 -16.00 -26.61
CA PHE A 714 -19.12 -16.93 -25.48
C PHE A 714 -20.55 -17.35 -25.15
N THR A 715 -20.83 -18.65 -25.25
CA THR A 715 -22.20 -19.15 -25.20
C THR A 715 -22.31 -20.42 -24.39
N VAL A 716 -23.52 -20.68 -23.92
CA VAL A 716 -23.90 -21.99 -23.40
C VAL A 716 -24.71 -22.73 -24.48
N ILE A 717 -24.45 -24.02 -24.68
CA ILE A 717 -25.13 -24.85 -25.67
C ILE A 717 -25.58 -26.16 -25.02
N ASP A 718 -26.89 -26.38 -24.99
CA ASP A 718 -27.48 -27.68 -24.65
C ASP A 718 -27.36 -28.63 -25.84
N PHE A 719 -27.15 -29.91 -25.58
CA PHE A 719 -27.08 -30.93 -26.62
C PHE A 719 -27.67 -32.27 -26.20
N ALA A 720 -28.15 -33.01 -27.19
CA ALA A 720 -28.50 -34.42 -27.12
C ALA A 720 -28.14 -35.09 -28.45
N VAL A 721 -27.22 -36.04 -28.43
CA VAL A 721 -26.64 -36.67 -29.63
C VAL A 721 -26.65 -38.19 -29.55
N THR A 722 -26.70 -38.82 -30.72
CA THR A 722 -26.59 -40.28 -30.91
C THR A 722 -25.31 -40.55 -31.72
N PRO A 723 -24.50 -41.57 -31.40
CA PRO A 723 -24.76 -42.66 -30.45
C PRO A 723 -24.53 -42.26 -28.97
N GLY A 724 -25.22 -42.96 -28.06
CA GLY A 724 -25.19 -42.68 -26.63
C GLY A 724 -23.86 -42.91 -25.91
N ALA A 725 -22.85 -43.46 -26.60
CA ALA A 725 -21.48 -43.59 -26.09
C ALA A 725 -20.59 -42.38 -26.45
N THR A 726 -21.16 -41.33 -27.06
CA THR A 726 -20.39 -40.14 -27.47
C THR A 726 -19.89 -39.40 -26.23
N ASN A 727 -18.59 -39.14 -26.20
CA ASN A 727 -17.94 -38.35 -25.16
C ASN A 727 -17.62 -36.95 -25.70
N PHE A 728 -17.76 -35.95 -24.84
CA PHE A 728 -17.45 -34.56 -25.12
C PHE A 728 -16.29 -34.10 -24.23
N ARG A 729 -15.37 -33.33 -24.80
CA ARG A 729 -14.15 -32.87 -24.14
C ARG A 729 -13.88 -31.42 -24.48
N THR A 730 -13.08 -30.77 -23.65
CA THR A 730 -12.51 -29.46 -23.97
C THR A 730 -11.70 -29.54 -25.26
N GLY A 731 -11.86 -28.53 -26.12
CA GLY A 731 -11.28 -28.50 -27.45
C GLY A 731 -12.13 -29.18 -28.54
N ASP A 732 -13.15 -29.97 -28.19
CA ASP A 732 -14.11 -30.46 -29.19
C ASP A 732 -14.95 -29.30 -29.73
N THR A 733 -15.50 -29.44 -30.95
CA THR A 733 -16.30 -28.41 -31.60
C THR A 733 -17.75 -28.81 -31.80
N ILE A 734 -18.68 -27.88 -31.55
CA ILE A 734 -20.10 -27.98 -31.86
C ILE A 734 -20.40 -27.07 -33.06
N THR A 735 -20.97 -27.64 -34.13
CA THR A 735 -21.41 -26.88 -35.31
C THR A 735 -22.93 -26.72 -35.26
N VAL A 736 -23.42 -25.49 -35.18
CA VAL A 736 -24.85 -25.19 -35.11
C VAL A 736 -25.40 -24.81 -36.48
N ALA A 737 -24.62 -24.06 -37.26
CA ALA A 737 -24.95 -23.66 -38.62
C ALA A 737 -23.68 -23.41 -39.44
N ALA A 738 -23.83 -23.21 -40.75
CA ALA A 738 -22.70 -22.83 -41.60
C ALA A 738 -22.10 -21.49 -41.12
N GLY A 739 -20.82 -21.51 -40.73
CA GLY A 739 -20.12 -20.34 -40.20
C GLY A 739 -20.46 -20.01 -38.74
N GLU A 740 -20.98 -20.98 -37.98
CA GLU A 740 -21.23 -20.87 -36.55
C GLU A 740 -20.74 -22.15 -35.85
N VAL A 741 -19.45 -22.12 -35.51
CA VAL A 741 -18.72 -23.22 -34.87
C VAL A 741 -18.21 -22.76 -33.51
N TYR A 742 -18.41 -23.60 -32.49
CA TYR A 742 -18.08 -23.32 -31.10
C TYR A 742 -17.15 -24.39 -30.54
N GLU A 743 -16.03 -23.99 -29.96
CA GLU A 743 -15.12 -24.88 -29.24
C GLU A 743 -15.51 -24.96 -27.76
N ILE A 744 -15.55 -26.17 -27.20
CA ILE A 744 -15.90 -26.44 -25.81
C ILE A 744 -14.77 -25.96 -24.88
N ILE A 745 -15.11 -25.07 -23.95
CA ILE A 745 -14.24 -24.65 -22.84
C ILE A 745 -14.48 -25.56 -21.63
N LYS A 746 -15.75 -25.74 -21.24
CA LYS A 746 -16.23 -26.60 -20.14
C LYS A 746 -17.48 -27.35 -20.58
N VAL A 747 -17.65 -28.59 -20.15
CA VAL A 747 -18.83 -29.41 -20.49
C VAL A 747 -19.24 -30.31 -19.34
N SER A 748 -20.55 -30.40 -19.11
CA SER A 748 -21.16 -31.36 -18.18
C SER A 748 -22.19 -32.20 -18.94
N TYR A 749 -22.05 -33.51 -18.91
CA TYR A 749 -22.87 -34.42 -19.72
C TYR A 749 -23.00 -35.81 -19.10
N GLN A 750 -24.00 -36.55 -19.56
CA GLN A 750 -24.18 -37.96 -19.28
C GLN A 750 -24.21 -38.76 -20.58
N THR A 751 -23.65 -39.97 -20.54
CA THR A 751 -23.68 -40.94 -21.63
C THR A 751 -24.72 -42.01 -21.36
N MET A 752 -25.12 -42.74 -22.40
CA MET A 752 -25.98 -43.93 -22.34
C MET A 752 -27.33 -43.65 -21.66
N GLN A 753 -27.87 -42.45 -21.91
CA GLN A 753 -29.17 -42.01 -21.43
C GLN A 753 -30.29 -42.48 -22.36
N VAL A 754 -31.51 -42.47 -21.84
CA VAL A 754 -32.73 -42.65 -22.65
C VAL A 754 -32.92 -41.37 -23.45
N GLY A 755 -32.98 -41.47 -24.78
CA GLY A 755 -33.19 -40.32 -25.66
C GLY A 755 -34.63 -39.84 -25.66
N LEU A 756 -34.88 -38.72 -26.33
CA LEU A 756 -36.25 -38.24 -26.61
C LEU A 756 -37.03 -39.20 -27.52
N ASP A 757 -36.34 -40.09 -28.23
CA ASP A 757 -36.91 -41.22 -28.98
C ASP A 757 -37.42 -42.37 -28.08
N GLY A 758 -37.20 -42.28 -26.76
CA GLY A 758 -37.56 -43.31 -25.79
C GLY A 758 -36.66 -44.55 -25.82
N LEU A 759 -35.58 -44.54 -26.63
CA LEU A 759 -34.67 -45.66 -26.73
C LEU A 759 -33.64 -45.61 -25.59
N ALA A 760 -33.60 -46.69 -24.81
CA ALA A 760 -32.67 -46.82 -23.70
C ALA A 760 -31.21 -46.86 -24.18
N SER A 761 -30.36 -46.12 -23.48
CA SER A 761 -28.91 -46.08 -23.72
C SER A 761 -28.49 -45.67 -25.13
N ASN A 762 -29.27 -44.80 -25.78
CA ASN A 762 -29.04 -44.38 -27.15
C ASN A 762 -28.53 -42.93 -27.28
N THR A 763 -28.57 -42.13 -26.21
CA THR A 763 -28.26 -40.70 -26.28
C THR A 763 -27.21 -40.27 -25.26
N SER A 764 -26.28 -39.42 -25.69
CA SER A 764 -25.44 -38.61 -24.82
C SER A 764 -26.02 -37.21 -24.81
N LYS A 765 -26.24 -36.64 -23.62
CA LYS A 765 -26.84 -35.31 -23.50
C LYS A 765 -26.10 -34.51 -22.43
N GLY A 766 -26.16 -33.19 -22.53
CA GLY A 766 -25.45 -32.32 -21.62
C GLY A 766 -25.53 -30.86 -22.05
N ILE A 767 -24.67 -30.07 -21.43
CA ILE A 767 -24.54 -28.64 -21.65
C ILE A 767 -23.05 -28.26 -21.66
N ALA A 768 -22.68 -27.35 -22.55
CA ALA A 768 -21.30 -26.88 -22.69
C ALA A 768 -21.23 -25.35 -22.68
N PHE A 769 -20.21 -24.82 -22.00
CA PHE A 769 -19.75 -23.45 -22.17
C PHE A 769 -18.68 -23.42 -23.25
N CYS A 770 -18.90 -22.60 -24.27
CA CYS A 770 -18.11 -22.63 -25.49
C CYS A 770 -17.70 -21.23 -25.95
N ALA A 771 -16.65 -21.16 -26.76
CA ALA A 771 -16.25 -19.96 -27.48
C ALA A 771 -16.33 -20.17 -29.00
N ARG A 772 -16.77 -19.13 -29.73
CA ARG A 772 -16.96 -19.18 -31.17
C ARG A 772 -15.62 -19.16 -31.90
N THR A 773 -15.38 -20.13 -32.77
CA THR A 773 -14.14 -20.25 -33.57
C THR A 773 -14.33 -19.96 -35.05
N THR A 774 -15.58 -19.82 -35.55
CA THR A 774 -15.86 -19.45 -36.95
C THR A 774 -17.12 -18.62 -37.06
#